data_AF-A0A1Q4DN96-F1
#
_entry.id   AF-A0A1Q4DN96-F1
#
_cell.length_a   1.000
_cell.length_b   1.000
_cell.length_c   1.000
_cell.angle_alpha   90.00
_cell.angle_beta   90.00
_cell.angle_gamma   90.00
#
_symmetry.space_group_name_H-M   'P 1'
#
loop_
_entity.id
_entity.type
_entity.pdbx_description
1 polymer ?
#
loop_
_entity_poly.entity_id
_entity_poly.type
_entity_poly.pdbx_seq_one_letter_code
_entity_poly.pdbx_strand_id
1 'polypeptide(L)'
;MAGKQSLVVRPGSDEDQKLLHTALAAADVVIISSDIPGAPDYAGHISKDAIVCDVAAFPDNVPHADRMDDKLIQALSGIGIVTGTADGMPTLSDAAILELGAGIYAAAAVVAALRVRRMHGGGQHVGSSLYGTGVNGLVTFLPFHFSGKMPSRGGNRHPMCAPWNAYQATDGWLLLCSANDDQWRRLCNLMGRGALADTGDLATLAGRIKHIDTTDAVVQAWVGTKSVYEAVTALGSAGIAAGPIVPVEELGENANVKHRSTVRHLLDPETNTRVAVAAPPLKLGRTPSAIPARNSGRDFVRGMQEKPTQAAPTKNTQIRPLAGLRVLEIGQYTTAPLAAKQLATLGADVLKIEPLTGESSRAWPPHLNGESYFFTMNNANKRSLAADLRRPDDRALFVELIKKSDVLVENLKPGSLARLGFSYEELKKINPRLVYSAISGYGADSIYPGRPAFDTVIQAMCGLMDLTRAEGVPTKIGISIADTLGGTTSLFCILAMLEQRDRTGIGAFIDLAMQDVGIWATQNAWMTGNRHPHTTLACKDGYVAVLATTDKTTYTLQSAGIDPKASTRDETVAALFKHDLAAAPVRSVDEIGVSDQRDNGFIRMVQAGERRWPLLEPPFRLSRMRDYPLNPIGALGAANEDFRRTES
;
A
#
# COMPACT_ATOMS: atom_id res chain seq x y z
N MET A 1 19.84 3.12 -9.93
CA MET A 1 18.77 4.14 -9.77
C MET A 1 18.98 5.27 -10.76
N ALA A 2 18.03 5.49 -11.68
CA ALA A 2 18.19 6.51 -12.71
C ALA A 2 18.06 7.94 -12.14
N GLY A 3 18.86 8.88 -12.65
CA GLY A 3 18.75 10.32 -12.36
C GLY A 3 19.23 10.81 -11.00
N LYS A 4 19.88 9.95 -10.21
CA LYS A 4 20.56 10.36 -8.96
C LYS A 4 22.02 10.76 -9.26
N GLN A 5 22.61 11.57 -8.40
CA GLN A 5 24.07 11.68 -8.32
C GLN A 5 24.56 10.66 -7.29
N SER A 6 25.71 10.04 -7.51
CA SER A 6 26.26 9.06 -6.55
C SER A 6 27.62 9.51 -6.03
N LEU A 7 27.84 9.34 -4.72
CA LEU A 7 29.10 9.62 -4.04
C LEU A 7 29.49 8.34 -3.29
N VAL A 8 30.70 7.84 -3.52
CA VAL A 8 31.27 6.73 -2.76
C VAL A 8 32.22 7.30 -1.72
N VAL A 9 32.00 6.97 -0.45
CA VAL A 9 32.81 7.44 0.68
C VAL A 9 33.69 6.29 1.15
N ARG A 10 35.01 6.39 0.95
CA ARG A 10 35.97 5.37 1.39
C ARG A 10 36.28 5.51 2.88
N PRO A 11 36.32 4.41 3.65
CA PRO A 11 36.80 4.43 5.03
C PRO A 11 38.21 5.03 5.11
N GLY A 12 38.43 5.96 6.04
CA GLY A 12 39.74 6.60 6.28
C GLY A 12 40.16 7.67 5.28
N SER A 13 39.31 8.05 4.30
CA SER A 13 39.63 9.14 3.35
C SER A 13 39.08 10.48 3.83
N ASP A 14 39.97 11.37 4.29
CA ASP A 14 39.60 12.73 4.75
C ASP A 14 38.89 13.55 3.65
N GLU A 15 39.32 13.39 2.39
CA GLU A 15 38.67 14.05 1.26
C GLU A 15 37.21 13.58 1.09
N ASP A 16 36.97 12.28 1.15
CA ASP A 16 35.62 11.71 0.99
C ASP A 16 34.72 12.09 2.16
N GLN A 17 35.26 12.11 3.39
CA GLN A 17 34.52 12.57 4.57
C GLN A 17 34.16 14.04 4.46
N LYS A 18 35.08 14.89 4.00
CA LYS A 18 34.81 16.31 3.74
C LYS A 18 33.69 16.49 2.71
N LEU A 19 33.69 15.71 1.63
CA LEU A 19 32.61 15.72 0.63
C LEU A 19 31.27 15.30 1.22
N LEU A 20 31.25 14.24 2.02
CA LEU A 20 30.04 13.80 2.71
C LEU A 20 29.49 14.91 3.61
N HIS A 21 30.34 15.55 4.41
CA HIS A 21 29.93 16.65 5.29
C HIS A 21 29.40 17.85 4.50
N THR A 22 30.03 18.21 3.37
CA THR A 22 29.51 19.26 2.47
C THR A 22 28.11 18.91 1.94
N ALA A 23 27.89 17.66 1.53
CA ALA A 23 26.58 17.21 1.06
C ALA A 23 25.52 17.28 2.18
N LEU A 24 25.85 16.82 3.39
CA LEU A 24 24.94 16.82 4.55
C LEU A 24 24.58 18.25 4.99
N ALA A 25 25.55 19.16 4.99
CA ALA A 25 25.34 20.56 5.39
C ALA A 25 24.49 21.34 4.38
N ALA A 26 24.57 21.00 3.08
CA ALA A 26 23.81 21.66 2.01
C ALA A 26 22.41 21.07 1.77
N ALA A 27 22.13 19.87 2.28
CA ALA A 27 20.90 19.13 2.00
C ALA A 27 19.64 19.79 2.58
N ASP A 28 18.55 19.79 1.81
CA ASP A 28 17.20 20.12 2.34
C ASP A 28 16.59 18.94 3.11
N VAL A 29 16.88 17.74 2.63
CA VAL A 29 16.35 16.48 3.14
C VAL A 29 17.51 15.49 3.17
N VAL A 30 17.69 14.84 4.31
CA VAL A 30 18.63 13.74 4.49
C VAL A 30 17.81 12.50 4.80
N ILE A 31 17.96 11.45 3.98
CA ILE A 31 17.27 10.17 4.18
C ILE A 31 18.32 9.15 4.62
N ILE A 32 18.08 8.50 5.75
CA ILE A 32 18.96 7.49 6.36
C ILE A 32 18.17 6.23 6.70
N SER A 33 18.91 5.17 7.01
CA SER A 33 18.41 3.96 7.65
C SER A 33 19.31 3.68 8.84
N SER A 34 18.81 3.96 10.04
CA SER A 34 19.60 3.91 11.28
C SER A 34 19.94 2.50 11.76
N ASP A 35 19.28 1.49 11.21
CA ASP A 35 19.43 0.08 11.51
C ASP A 35 20.48 -0.64 10.65
N ILE A 36 21.19 0.09 9.78
CA ILE A 36 22.30 -0.49 8.98
C ILE A 36 23.60 -0.46 9.80
N PRO A 37 24.26 -1.62 10.03
CA PRO A 37 25.54 -1.68 10.72
C PRO A 37 26.63 -0.85 10.04
N GLY A 38 27.41 -0.12 10.85
CA GLY A 38 28.53 0.67 10.35
C GLY A 38 28.13 1.93 9.60
N ALA A 39 26.86 2.36 9.69
CA ALA A 39 26.43 3.66 9.19
C ALA A 39 27.26 4.79 9.84
N PRO A 40 27.83 5.73 9.05
CA PRO A 40 28.50 6.92 9.56
C PRO A 40 27.64 7.72 10.55
N ASP A 41 28.28 8.35 11.54
CA ASP A 41 27.58 9.35 12.36
C ASP A 41 27.32 10.60 11.52
N TYR A 42 26.07 10.75 11.07
CA TYR A 42 25.65 11.88 10.26
C TYR A 42 25.28 13.11 11.13
N ALA A 43 25.02 12.94 12.43
CA ALA A 43 24.27 13.92 13.22
C ALA A 43 24.98 15.27 13.37
N GLY A 44 26.31 15.26 13.50
CA GLY A 44 27.11 16.48 13.66
C GLY A 44 27.24 17.36 12.42
N HIS A 45 26.85 16.85 11.24
CA HIS A 45 27.11 17.49 9.95
C HIS A 45 25.85 17.85 9.16
N ILE A 46 24.67 17.47 9.67
CA ILE A 46 23.39 17.83 9.06
C ILE A 46 22.96 19.21 9.54
N SER A 47 22.52 20.06 8.61
CA SER A 47 21.93 21.36 8.95
C SER A 47 20.72 21.19 9.88
N LYS A 48 20.61 22.04 10.91
CA LYS A 48 19.45 22.09 11.82
C LYS A 48 18.14 22.45 11.11
N ASP A 49 18.22 23.01 9.90
CA ASP A 49 17.07 23.35 9.07
C ASP A 49 16.69 22.22 8.08
N ALA A 50 17.46 21.12 8.04
CA ALA A 50 17.16 19.98 7.19
C ALA A 50 15.99 19.14 7.74
N ILE A 51 15.28 18.48 6.84
CA ILE A 51 14.40 17.37 7.20
C ILE A 51 15.24 16.10 7.27
N VAL A 52 15.29 15.44 8.42
CA VAL A 52 16.00 14.17 8.58
C VAL A 52 14.98 13.05 8.63
N CYS A 53 14.95 12.22 7.59
CA CYS A 53 14.03 11.09 7.48
C CYS A 53 14.78 9.79 7.73
N ASP A 54 14.36 9.05 8.75
CA ASP A 54 14.84 7.71 9.03
C ASP A 54 13.82 6.68 8.54
N VAL A 55 14.28 5.72 7.73
CA VAL A 55 13.50 4.59 7.25
C VAL A 55 14.18 3.32 7.71
N ALA A 56 13.55 2.63 8.66
CA ALA A 56 14.11 1.46 9.34
C ALA A 56 13.09 0.31 9.43
N ALA A 57 13.54 -0.89 9.77
CA ALA A 57 12.70 -2.05 10.01
C ALA A 57 11.66 -1.79 11.12
N PHE A 58 12.09 -1.11 12.19
CA PHE A 58 11.31 -0.76 13.37
C PHE A 58 11.40 0.73 13.69
N PRO A 59 10.40 1.33 14.37
CA PRO A 59 10.45 2.74 14.75
C PRO A 59 11.49 3.07 15.83
N ASP A 60 11.89 2.06 16.61
CA ASP A 60 12.85 2.17 17.71
C ASP A 60 13.98 1.14 17.49
N ASN A 61 15.14 1.39 18.08
CA ASN A 61 16.27 0.48 17.95
C ASN A 61 16.00 -0.80 18.77
N VAL A 62 15.63 -1.88 18.07
CA VAL A 62 15.38 -3.19 18.66
C VAL A 62 16.59 -4.10 18.48
N PRO A 63 16.85 -5.05 19.40
CA PRO A 63 17.92 -6.03 19.22
C PRO A 63 17.81 -6.74 17.87
N HIS A 64 18.94 -6.87 17.17
CA HIS A 64 19.05 -7.54 15.88
C HIS A 64 18.26 -6.89 14.72
N ALA A 65 17.85 -5.62 14.84
CA ALA A 65 17.19 -4.89 13.76
C ALA A 65 18.00 -4.94 12.44
N ASP A 66 19.32 -4.95 12.54
CA ASP A 66 20.27 -5.06 11.43
C ASP A 66 20.18 -6.35 10.61
N ARG A 67 19.49 -7.37 11.15
CA ARG A 67 19.32 -8.69 10.52
C ARG A 67 17.92 -8.90 9.97
N MET A 68 17.09 -7.86 9.95
CA MET A 68 15.67 -7.95 9.56
C MET A 68 15.45 -7.37 8.17
N ASP A 69 15.08 -8.23 7.22
CA ASP A 69 14.66 -7.84 5.88
C ASP A 69 13.13 -7.77 5.75
N ASP A 70 12.65 -7.37 4.57
CA ASP A 70 11.22 -7.30 4.26
C ASP A 70 10.45 -8.58 4.64
N LYS A 71 10.99 -9.76 4.34
CA LYS A 71 10.35 -11.06 4.59
C LYS A 71 10.21 -11.36 6.07
N LEU A 72 11.25 -11.12 6.86
CA LEU A 72 11.15 -11.27 8.31
C LEU A 72 10.19 -10.24 8.92
N ILE A 73 10.11 -9.03 8.36
CA ILE A 73 9.09 -8.06 8.79
C ILE A 73 7.68 -8.46 8.34
N GLN A 74 7.48 -9.12 7.20
CA GLN A 74 6.20 -9.73 6.84
C GLN A 74 5.78 -10.80 7.87
N ALA A 75 6.72 -11.61 8.37
CA ALA A 75 6.47 -12.59 9.42
C ALA A 75 6.08 -11.90 10.75
N LEU A 76 6.83 -10.89 11.17
CA LEU A 76 6.63 -10.19 12.44
C LEU A 76 5.41 -9.28 12.46
N SER A 77 5.03 -8.68 11.33
CA SER A 77 3.89 -7.78 11.23
C SER A 77 2.55 -8.50 11.10
N GLY A 78 2.55 -9.84 10.98
CA GLY A 78 1.35 -10.65 10.83
C GLY A 78 0.84 -10.78 9.39
N ILE A 79 1.61 -10.35 8.39
CA ILE A 79 1.26 -10.59 6.97
C ILE A 79 1.51 -12.05 6.59
N GLY A 80 2.61 -12.64 7.07
CA GLY A 80 2.95 -14.03 6.77
C GLY A 80 1.87 -15.02 7.24
N ILE A 81 1.31 -14.83 8.44
CA ILE A 81 0.30 -15.75 9.00
C ILE A 81 -1.02 -15.76 8.22
N VAL A 82 -1.36 -14.66 7.53
CA VAL A 82 -2.57 -14.53 6.71
C VAL A 82 -2.33 -14.81 5.23
N THR A 83 -1.12 -15.21 4.85
CA THR A 83 -0.71 -15.51 3.47
C THR A 83 -0.35 -17.00 3.34
N GLY A 84 -0.86 -17.66 2.30
CA GLY A 84 -0.66 -19.09 2.04
C GLY A 84 -1.96 -19.86 1.86
N THR A 85 -1.85 -21.17 1.57
CA THR A 85 -3.01 -22.07 1.47
C THR A 85 -3.72 -22.20 2.83
N ALA A 86 -4.98 -22.67 2.81
CA ALA A 86 -5.79 -22.77 4.02
C ALA A 86 -5.16 -23.66 5.10
N ASP A 87 -4.66 -24.84 4.70
CA ASP A 87 -4.11 -25.85 5.60
C ASP A 87 -2.57 -25.91 5.58
N GLY A 88 -1.92 -25.15 4.69
CA GLY A 88 -0.47 -25.15 4.52
C GLY A 88 0.26 -24.15 5.41
N MET A 89 1.56 -24.06 5.18
CA MET A 89 2.47 -23.19 5.94
C MET A 89 2.22 -21.70 5.63
N PRO A 90 2.45 -20.80 6.61
CA PRO A 90 2.56 -19.37 6.33
C PRO A 90 3.57 -19.12 5.21
N THR A 91 3.18 -18.30 4.24
CA THR A 91 3.97 -17.98 3.05
C THR A 91 4.40 -16.52 3.10
N LEU A 92 5.65 -16.24 2.78
CA LEU A 92 6.17 -14.88 2.65
C LEU A 92 6.30 -14.54 1.16
N SER A 93 6.12 -13.27 0.83
CA SER A 93 6.34 -12.81 -0.55
C SER A 93 7.81 -12.54 -0.80
N ASP A 94 8.30 -12.90 -1.98
CA ASP A 94 9.60 -12.46 -2.48
C ASP A 94 9.60 -10.98 -2.91
N ALA A 95 8.43 -10.33 -3.00
CA ALA A 95 8.34 -8.91 -3.26
C ALA A 95 8.67 -8.07 -2.01
N ALA A 96 9.39 -6.97 -2.20
CA ALA A 96 9.77 -6.03 -1.13
C ALA A 96 8.64 -5.03 -0.81
N ILE A 97 7.48 -5.56 -0.44
CA ILE A 97 6.24 -4.79 -0.33
C ILE A 97 6.25 -3.81 0.86
N LEU A 98 6.97 -4.13 1.94
CA LEU A 98 7.04 -3.31 3.14
C LEU A 98 8.15 -2.26 3.03
N GLU A 99 9.29 -2.58 2.44
CA GLU A 99 10.36 -1.62 2.13
C GLU A 99 9.83 -0.51 1.21
N LEU A 100 9.16 -0.89 0.12
CA LEU A 100 8.64 0.06 -0.85
C LEU A 100 7.44 0.83 -0.30
N GLY A 101 6.57 0.18 0.49
CA GLY A 101 5.49 0.84 1.22
C GLY A 101 6.00 1.88 2.22
N ALA A 102 6.99 1.51 3.04
CA ALA A 102 7.62 2.41 4.02
C ALA A 102 8.35 3.57 3.33
N GLY A 103 8.98 3.33 2.18
CA GLY A 103 9.59 4.37 1.34
C GLY A 103 8.59 5.37 0.78
N ILE A 104 7.39 4.91 0.35
CA ILE A 104 6.31 5.81 -0.09
C ILE A 104 5.79 6.64 1.08
N TYR A 105 5.57 6.04 2.25
CA TYR A 105 5.16 6.76 3.45
C TYR A 105 6.21 7.78 3.89
N ALA A 106 7.50 7.42 3.84
CA ALA A 106 8.61 8.33 4.10
C ALA A 106 8.59 9.53 3.15
N ALA A 107 8.40 9.29 1.84
CA ALA A 107 8.29 10.36 0.86
C ALA A 107 7.10 11.29 1.14
N ALA A 108 5.92 10.75 1.45
CA ALA A 108 4.76 11.54 1.84
C ALA A 108 5.04 12.38 3.10
N ALA A 109 5.61 11.77 4.14
CA ALA A 109 5.94 12.45 5.39
C ALA A 109 7.02 13.54 5.21
N VAL A 110 8.02 13.31 4.36
CA VAL A 110 9.03 14.32 3.99
C VAL A 110 8.38 15.52 3.31
N VAL A 111 7.46 15.30 2.36
CA VAL A 111 6.76 16.40 1.67
C VAL A 111 5.90 17.19 2.66
N ALA A 112 5.19 16.52 3.56
CA ALA A 112 4.45 17.17 4.64
C ALA A 112 5.38 17.95 5.59
N ALA A 113 6.57 17.42 5.90
CA ALA A 113 7.56 18.07 6.74
C ALA A 113 8.20 19.30 6.08
N LEU A 114 8.48 19.24 4.78
CA LEU A 114 8.93 20.37 3.97
C LEU A 114 7.88 21.48 3.93
N ARG A 115 6.60 21.12 3.83
CA ARG A 115 5.50 22.07 3.93
C ARG A 115 5.50 22.81 5.26
N VAL A 116 5.65 22.10 6.37
CA VAL A 116 5.77 22.70 7.71
C VAL A 116 6.96 23.65 7.78
N ARG A 117 8.15 23.22 7.30
CA ARG A 117 9.34 24.07 7.25
C ARG A 117 9.08 25.34 6.44
N ARG A 118 8.42 25.26 5.28
CA ARG A 118 8.11 26.43 4.45
C ARG A 118 7.17 27.41 5.15
N MET A 119 6.14 26.91 5.84
CA MET A 119 5.12 27.75 6.47
C MET A 119 5.56 28.32 7.83
N HIS A 120 6.45 27.63 8.53
CA HIS A 120 6.76 27.93 9.94
C HIS A 120 8.27 27.99 10.25
N GLY A 121 9.15 27.82 9.26
CA GLY A 121 10.60 27.73 9.44
C GLY A 121 11.04 26.46 10.19
N GLY A 122 12.34 26.14 10.10
CA GLY A 122 12.98 25.08 10.89
C GLY A 122 12.79 23.65 10.37
N GLY A 123 13.85 22.85 10.49
CA GLY A 123 13.87 21.43 10.18
C GLY A 123 13.07 20.58 11.16
N GLN A 124 12.99 19.27 10.89
CA GLN A 124 12.39 18.29 11.79
C GLN A 124 12.82 16.87 11.44
N HIS A 125 12.61 15.94 12.38
CA HIS A 125 12.81 14.51 12.14
C HIS A 125 11.52 13.86 11.64
N VAL A 126 11.68 12.92 10.72
CA VAL A 126 10.64 12.04 10.19
C VAL A 126 11.09 10.61 10.44
N GLY A 127 10.20 9.76 10.93
CA GLY A 127 10.43 8.32 11.03
C GLY A 127 9.39 7.56 10.21
N SER A 128 9.81 6.52 9.50
CA SER A 128 8.95 5.57 8.80
C SER A 128 9.46 4.15 9.08
N SER A 129 8.58 3.18 9.30
CA SER A 129 9.01 1.80 9.55
C SER A 129 8.31 0.75 8.69
N LEU A 130 9.05 -0.29 8.33
CA LEU A 130 8.50 -1.46 7.63
C LEU A 130 7.46 -2.14 8.51
N TYR A 131 7.75 -2.33 9.80
CA TYR A 131 6.85 -2.98 10.74
C TYR A 131 5.53 -2.21 10.87
N GLY A 132 5.59 -0.88 11.06
CA GLY A 132 4.41 -0.03 11.12
C GLY A 132 3.59 -0.09 9.83
N THR A 133 4.27 -0.10 8.68
CA THR A 133 3.64 -0.27 7.36
C THR A 133 2.88 -1.60 7.28
N GLY A 134 3.48 -2.70 7.77
CA GLY A 134 2.85 -4.01 7.82
C GLY A 134 1.61 -4.05 8.71
N VAL A 135 1.68 -3.49 9.92
CA VAL A 135 0.54 -3.39 10.85
C VAL A 135 -0.60 -2.57 10.21
N ASN A 136 -0.28 -1.48 9.52
CA ASN A 136 -1.29 -0.67 8.83
C ASN A 136 -1.97 -1.44 7.69
N GLY A 137 -1.23 -2.33 7.01
CA GLY A 137 -1.76 -3.23 5.98
C GLY A 137 -2.76 -4.28 6.50
N LEU A 138 -2.77 -4.57 7.81
CA LEU A 138 -3.70 -5.53 8.42
C LEU A 138 -5.12 -5.01 8.64
N VAL A 139 -5.52 -3.87 8.07
CA VAL A 139 -6.86 -3.29 8.26
C VAL A 139 -8.03 -4.25 7.97
N THR A 140 -7.81 -5.26 7.11
CA THR A 140 -8.79 -6.31 6.82
C THR A 140 -8.85 -7.41 7.88
N PHE A 141 -7.73 -7.75 8.53
CA PHE A 141 -7.64 -8.89 9.45
C PHE A 141 -7.60 -8.51 10.92
N LEU A 142 -6.97 -7.39 11.25
CA LEU A 142 -6.90 -6.87 12.61
C LEU A 142 -8.29 -6.69 13.27
N PRO A 143 -9.37 -6.30 12.54
CA PRO A 143 -10.72 -6.32 13.08
C PRO A 143 -11.18 -7.64 13.73
N PHE A 144 -10.70 -8.79 13.23
CA PHE A 144 -11.10 -10.09 13.76
C PHE A 144 -10.66 -10.25 15.22
N HIS A 145 -9.42 -9.85 15.55
CA HIS A 145 -8.91 -9.84 16.92
C HIS A 145 -9.86 -9.08 17.87
N PHE A 146 -10.23 -7.85 17.51
CA PHE A 146 -11.10 -7.01 18.35
C PHE A 146 -12.53 -7.51 18.44
N SER A 147 -12.97 -8.33 17.48
CA SER A 147 -14.26 -9.02 17.52
C SER A 147 -14.23 -10.37 18.24
N GLY A 148 -13.08 -10.78 18.80
CA GLY A 148 -12.90 -12.07 19.47
C GLY A 148 -12.84 -13.26 18.52
N LYS A 149 -12.50 -13.02 17.24
CA LYS A 149 -12.38 -14.05 16.20
C LYS A 149 -10.93 -14.13 15.74
N MET A 150 -10.51 -15.31 15.29
CA MET A 150 -9.20 -15.49 14.67
C MET A 150 -9.33 -15.60 13.16
N PRO A 151 -8.59 -14.78 12.39
CA PRO A 151 -8.56 -14.93 10.95
C PRO A 151 -7.76 -16.19 10.58
N SER A 152 -8.21 -16.91 9.55
CA SER A 152 -7.49 -18.04 8.96
C SER A 152 -6.98 -17.68 7.57
N ARG A 153 -5.97 -18.40 7.10
CA ARG A 153 -5.56 -18.38 5.69
C ARG A 153 -6.66 -19.02 4.84
N GLY A 154 -6.80 -18.54 3.61
CA GLY A 154 -7.78 -19.07 2.66
C GLY A 154 -7.21 -19.34 1.26
N GLY A 155 -5.89 -19.28 1.09
CA GLY A 155 -5.28 -19.18 -0.23
C GLY A 155 -5.77 -17.94 -0.96
N ASN A 156 -6.22 -18.10 -2.20
CA ASN A 156 -6.77 -17.00 -3.00
C ASN A 156 -8.24 -16.69 -2.73
N ARG A 157 -8.95 -17.55 -1.97
CA ARG A 157 -10.39 -17.40 -1.69
C ARG A 157 -10.72 -16.09 -0.99
N HIS A 158 -11.86 -15.50 -1.35
CA HIS A 158 -12.40 -14.32 -0.66
C HIS A 158 -13.42 -14.77 0.40
N PRO A 159 -13.36 -14.27 1.64
CA PRO A 159 -14.19 -14.78 2.74
C PRO A 159 -15.69 -14.50 2.57
N MET A 160 -16.05 -13.52 1.72
CA MET A 160 -17.44 -13.10 1.51
C MET A 160 -17.93 -13.30 0.07
N CYS A 161 -17.10 -13.84 -0.84
CA CYS A 161 -17.41 -13.92 -2.27
C CYS A 161 -16.97 -15.25 -2.86
N ALA A 162 -17.82 -15.88 -3.67
CA ALA A 162 -17.47 -17.08 -4.43
C ALA A 162 -18.21 -17.10 -5.80
N PRO A 163 -17.56 -17.57 -6.88
CA PRO A 163 -16.14 -17.93 -6.98
C PRO A 163 -15.22 -16.71 -6.93
N TRP A 164 -14.11 -16.83 -6.20
CA TRP A 164 -13.02 -15.87 -6.18
C TRP A 164 -11.73 -16.63 -5.90
N ASN A 165 -10.98 -17.01 -6.92
CA ASN A 165 -9.82 -17.90 -6.74
C ASN A 165 -8.84 -17.77 -7.91
N ALA A 166 -7.65 -18.35 -7.76
CA ALA A 166 -6.74 -18.64 -8.87
C ALA A 166 -7.10 -20.00 -9.47
N TYR A 167 -7.15 -20.06 -10.80
CA TYR A 167 -7.47 -21.27 -11.55
C TYR A 167 -6.39 -21.55 -12.58
N GLN A 168 -6.07 -22.83 -12.76
CA GLN A 168 -5.06 -23.27 -13.72
C GLN A 168 -5.71 -23.45 -15.11
N ALA A 169 -5.20 -22.72 -16.09
CA ALA A 169 -5.52 -22.85 -17.50
C ALA A 169 -4.50 -23.79 -18.19
N THR A 170 -4.64 -24.05 -19.49
CA THR A 170 -3.75 -24.97 -20.23
C THR A 170 -2.30 -24.47 -20.35
N ASP A 171 -2.09 -23.17 -20.27
CA ASP A 171 -0.81 -22.48 -20.52
C ASP A 171 -0.37 -21.56 -19.37
N GLY A 172 -1.08 -21.56 -18.24
CA GLY A 172 -0.74 -20.69 -17.11
C GLY A 172 -1.83 -20.60 -16.05
N TRP A 173 -1.80 -19.52 -15.27
CA TRP A 173 -2.75 -19.26 -14.19
C TRP A 173 -3.50 -17.96 -14.45
N LEU A 174 -4.77 -17.92 -14.05
CA LEU A 174 -5.56 -16.70 -14.00
C LEU A 174 -6.24 -16.56 -12.65
N LEU A 175 -6.48 -15.32 -12.25
CA LEU A 175 -7.36 -15.01 -11.14
C LEU A 175 -8.73 -14.58 -11.68
N LEU A 176 -9.81 -15.09 -11.07
CA LEU A 176 -11.19 -14.72 -11.35
C LEU A 176 -11.87 -14.23 -10.08
N CYS A 177 -12.66 -13.17 -10.18
CA CYS A 177 -13.44 -12.61 -9.08
C CYS A 177 -14.92 -12.42 -9.51
N SER A 178 -15.81 -13.19 -8.89
CA SER A 178 -17.26 -13.04 -8.98
C SER A 178 -17.83 -12.73 -7.59
N ALA A 179 -18.31 -11.50 -7.42
CA ALA A 179 -18.73 -10.92 -6.14
C ALA A 179 -20.24 -10.99 -5.89
N ASN A 180 -21.06 -11.31 -6.88
CA ASN A 180 -22.53 -11.34 -6.74
C ASN A 180 -23.22 -12.36 -7.67
N ASP A 181 -24.51 -12.56 -7.46
CA ASP A 181 -25.32 -13.54 -8.18
C ASP A 181 -25.50 -13.20 -9.67
N ASP A 182 -25.49 -11.92 -10.04
CA ASP A 182 -25.56 -11.52 -11.44
C ASP A 182 -24.27 -11.88 -12.21
N GLN A 183 -23.11 -11.71 -11.57
CA GLN A 183 -21.83 -12.15 -12.12
C GLN A 183 -21.77 -13.68 -12.22
N TRP A 184 -22.27 -14.38 -11.20
CA TRP A 184 -22.36 -15.86 -11.24
C TRP A 184 -23.25 -16.35 -12.39
N ARG A 185 -24.43 -15.76 -12.60
CA ARG A 185 -25.31 -16.12 -13.70
C ARG A 185 -24.63 -15.95 -15.06
N ARG A 186 -23.91 -14.84 -15.25
CA ARG A 186 -23.12 -14.61 -16.48
C ARG A 186 -22.01 -15.66 -16.64
N LEU A 187 -21.34 -16.04 -15.54
CA LEU A 187 -20.32 -17.09 -15.55
C LEU A 187 -20.91 -18.46 -15.91
N CYS A 188 -22.04 -18.84 -15.30
CA CYS A 188 -22.75 -20.09 -15.62
C CYS A 188 -23.12 -20.17 -17.10
N ASN A 189 -23.58 -19.07 -17.70
CA ASN A 189 -23.88 -19.01 -19.12
C ASN A 189 -22.62 -19.21 -19.99
N LEU A 190 -21.50 -18.57 -19.64
CA LEU A 190 -20.22 -18.78 -20.33
C LEU A 190 -19.71 -20.23 -20.24
N MET A 191 -20.00 -20.91 -19.14
CA MET A 191 -19.62 -22.31 -18.92
C MET A 191 -20.58 -23.29 -19.61
N GLY A 192 -21.67 -22.83 -20.23
CA GLY A 192 -22.72 -23.70 -20.77
C GLY A 192 -23.52 -24.43 -19.67
N ARG A 193 -23.54 -23.87 -18.45
CA ARG A 193 -24.13 -24.48 -17.24
C ARG A 193 -25.15 -23.54 -16.58
N GLY A 194 -26.01 -22.91 -17.38
CA GLY A 194 -26.99 -21.91 -16.92
C GLY A 194 -27.84 -22.35 -15.71
N ALA A 195 -28.25 -23.62 -15.68
CA ALA A 195 -29.09 -24.17 -14.60
C ALA A 195 -28.50 -24.00 -13.17
N LEU A 196 -27.17 -23.91 -13.04
CA LEU A 196 -26.49 -23.68 -11.76
C LEU A 196 -26.76 -22.30 -11.15
N ALA A 197 -27.23 -21.34 -11.96
CA ALA A 197 -27.56 -20.00 -11.51
C ALA A 197 -29.03 -19.84 -11.09
N ASP A 198 -29.88 -20.79 -11.46
CA ASP A 198 -31.34 -20.69 -11.29
C ASP A 198 -31.85 -21.56 -10.14
N THR A 199 -31.25 -22.73 -9.93
CA THR A 199 -31.73 -23.71 -8.94
C THR A 199 -30.58 -24.43 -8.22
N GLY A 200 -30.85 -24.96 -7.03
CA GLY A 200 -29.89 -25.76 -6.26
C GLY A 200 -28.92 -24.95 -5.39
N ASP A 201 -27.93 -25.65 -4.83
CA ASP A 201 -27.05 -25.12 -3.77
C ASP A 201 -26.10 -24.01 -4.22
N LEU A 202 -25.89 -23.82 -5.54
CA LEU A 202 -24.98 -22.82 -6.10
C LEU A 202 -25.68 -21.57 -6.64
N ALA A 203 -27.01 -21.52 -6.62
CA ALA A 203 -27.78 -20.42 -7.22
C ALA A 203 -27.53 -19.07 -6.52
N THR A 204 -27.29 -19.10 -5.21
CA THR A 204 -27.09 -17.90 -4.37
C THR A 204 -25.65 -17.77 -3.90
N LEU A 205 -25.23 -16.54 -3.62
CA LEU A 205 -23.88 -16.26 -3.11
C LEU A 205 -23.60 -17.01 -1.81
N ALA A 206 -24.56 -17.00 -0.88
CA ALA A 206 -24.44 -17.74 0.37
C ALA A 206 -24.29 -19.24 0.14
N GLY A 207 -25.03 -19.80 -0.81
CA GLY A 207 -24.91 -21.20 -1.23
C GLY A 207 -23.51 -21.51 -1.79
N ARG A 208 -22.99 -20.67 -2.70
CA ARG A 208 -21.64 -20.84 -3.25
C ARG A 208 -20.54 -20.77 -2.20
N ILE A 209 -20.66 -19.90 -1.20
CA ILE A 209 -19.71 -19.82 -0.09
C ILE A 209 -19.78 -21.09 0.77
N LYS A 210 -20.99 -21.59 1.06
CA LYS A 210 -21.18 -22.84 1.82
C LYS A 210 -20.62 -24.06 1.07
N HIS A 211 -20.71 -24.07 -0.26
CA HIS A 211 -20.26 -25.14 -1.13
C HIS A 211 -19.06 -24.72 -1.99
N ILE A 212 -18.07 -24.06 -1.37
CA ILE A 212 -16.98 -23.38 -2.08
C ILE A 212 -16.10 -24.33 -2.89
N ASP A 213 -15.82 -25.54 -2.38
CA ASP A 213 -15.01 -26.52 -3.11
C ASP A 213 -15.73 -27.01 -4.37
N THR A 214 -17.05 -27.20 -4.31
CA THR A 214 -17.87 -27.55 -5.48
C THR A 214 -17.92 -26.39 -6.47
N THR A 215 -18.07 -25.16 -5.97
CA THR A 215 -18.05 -23.95 -6.80
C THR A 215 -16.74 -23.83 -7.56
N ASP A 216 -15.61 -23.99 -6.86
CA ASP A 216 -14.27 -23.93 -7.45
C ASP A 216 -14.04 -25.06 -8.45
N ALA A 217 -14.47 -26.29 -8.15
CA ALA A 217 -14.33 -27.42 -9.06
C ALA A 217 -15.06 -27.19 -10.39
N VAL A 218 -16.26 -26.61 -10.36
CA VAL A 218 -17.03 -26.27 -11.58
C VAL A 218 -16.29 -25.24 -12.43
N VAL A 219 -15.77 -24.18 -11.80
CA VAL A 219 -15.03 -23.12 -12.50
C VAL A 219 -13.71 -23.65 -13.05
N GLN A 220 -12.96 -24.42 -12.25
CA GLN A 220 -11.70 -25.05 -12.65
C GLN A 220 -11.88 -26.01 -13.82
N ALA A 221 -12.96 -26.80 -13.86
CA ALA A 221 -13.25 -27.69 -14.98
C ALA A 221 -13.45 -26.93 -16.31
N TRP A 222 -14.00 -25.71 -16.27
CA TRP A 222 -14.12 -24.87 -17.46
C TRP A 222 -12.80 -24.17 -17.79
N VAL A 223 -12.14 -23.54 -16.81
CA VAL A 223 -10.86 -22.82 -17.03
C VAL A 223 -9.78 -23.77 -17.55
N GLY A 224 -9.70 -25.00 -17.03
CA GLY A 224 -8.70 -25.99 -17.43
C GLY A 224 -8.80 -26.48 -18.89
N THR A 225 -9.86 -26.10 -19.61
CA THR A 225 -10.04 -26.40 -21.04
C THR A 225 -9.64 -25.24 -21.96
N LYS A 226 -9.14 -24.14 -21.40
CA LYS A 226 -8.85 -22.90 -22.11
C LYS A 226 -7.42 -22.44 -21.86
N SER A 227 -6.87 -21.69 -22.80
CA SER A 227 -5.74 -20.83 -22.50
C SER A 227 -6.14 -19.67 -21.58
N VAL A 228 -5.16 -19.08 -20.89
CA VAL A 228 -5.36 -17.88 -20.07
C VAL A 228 -5.98 -16.76 -20.90
N TYR A 229 -5.49 -16.55 -22.12
CA TYR A 229 -5.99 -15.51 -23.02
C TYR A 229 -7.48 -15.71 -23.35
N GLU A 230 -7.88 -16.93 -23.73
CA GLU A 230 -9.28 -17.24 -24.06
C GLU A 230 -10.20 -17.06 -22.86
N ALA A 231 -9.81 -17.59 -21.69
CA ALA A 231 -10.62 -17.49 -20.48
C ALA A 231 -10.77 -16.03 -20.02
N VAL A 232 -9.67 -15.28 -19.92
CA VAL A 232 -9.69 -13.88 -19.50
C VAL A 232 -10.49 -13.00 -20.47
N THR A 233 -10.38 -13.23 -21.77
CA THR A 233 -11.15 -12.50 -22.79
C THR A 233 -12.65 -12.77 -22.67
N ALA A 234 -13.04 -14.03 -22.49
CA ALA A 234 -14.44 -14.42 -22.29
C ALA A 234 -15.03 -13.80 -21.00
N LEU A 235 -14.30 -13.88 -19.89
CA LEU A 235 -14.70 -13.32 -18.60
C LEU A 235 -14.84 -11.79 -18.66
N GLY A 236 -13.87 -11.11 -19.27
CA GLY A 236 -13.89 -9.66 -19.45
C GLY A 236 -15.07 -9.19 -20.29
N SER A 237 -15.39 -9.92 -21.37
CA SER A 237 -16.55 -9.64 -22.24
C SER A 237 -17.88 -9.78 -21.51
N ALA A 238 -17.96 -10.65 -20.49
CA ALA A 238 -19.12 -10.81 -19.62
C ALA A 238 -19.14 -9.86 -18.40
N GLY A 239 -18.20 -8.92 -18.32
CA GLY A 239 -18.09 -7.98 -17.19
C GLY A 239 -17.74 -8.66 -15.87
N ILE A 240 -17.02 -9.78 -15.92
CA ILE A 240 -16.46 -10.48 -14.76
C ILE A 240 -15.00 -10.06 -14.61
N ALA A 241 -14.60 -9.70 -13.40
CA ALA A 241 -13.24 -9.30 -13.12
C ALA A 241 -12.33 -10.53 -13.19
N ALA A 242 -11.35 -10.52 -14.08
CA ALA A 242 -10.35 -11.57 -14.21
C ALA A 242 -9.07 -11.02 -14.81
N GLY A 243 -7.95 -11.66 -14.54
CA GLY A 243 -6.64 -11.28 -15.08
C GLY A 243 -5.65 -12.45 -15.09
N PRO A 244 -4.70 -12.47 -16.02
CA PRO A 244 -3.58 -13.42 -15.97
C PRO A 244 -2.80 -13.20 -14.67
N ILE A 245 -2.31 -14.28 -14.08
CA ILE A 245 -1.25 -14.21 -13.08
C ILE A 245 0.06 -14.15 -13.86
N VAL A 246 0.59 -12.94 -14.02
CA VAL A 246 1.70 -12.64 -14.92
C VAL A 246 3.02 -12.99 -14.23
N PRO A 247 3.86 -13.85 -14.84
CA PRO A 247 5.22 -14.06 -14.36
C PRO A 247 5.98 -12.74 -14.29
N VAL A 248 6.77 -12.53 -13.22
CA VAL A 248 7.44 -11.24 -13.00
C VAL A 248 8.37 -10.86 -14.16
N GLU A 249 8.99 -11.85 -14.80
CA GLU A 249 9.91 -11.69 -15.94
C GLU A 249 9.20 -11.24 -17.23
N GLU A 250 7.89 -11.49 -17.35
CA GLU A 250 7.08 -11.15 -18.52
C GLU A 250 6.38 -9.79 -18.40
N LEU A 251 6.50 -9.10 -17.26
CA LEU A 251 5.82 -7.82 -17.03
C LEU A 251 6.16 -6.76 -18.08
N GLY A 252 7.41 -6.74 -18.55
CA GLY A 252 7.87 -5.82 -19.61
C GLY A 252 7.14 -6.01 -20.94
N GLU A 253 6.60 -7.20 -21.19
CA GLU A 253 5.90 -7.53 -22.44
C GLU A 253 4.42 -7.16 -22.42
N ASN A 254 3.84 -6.91 -21.25
CA ASN A 254 2.43 -6.58 -21.08
C ASN A 254 2.05 -5.30 -21.83
N ALA A 255 0.97 -5.37 -22.61
CA ALA A 255 0.55 -4.26 -23.47
C ALA A 255 0.16 -2.99 -22.71
N ASN A 256 -0.47 -3.09 -21.53
CA ASN A 256 -0.81 -1.91 -20.72
C ASN A 256 0.43 -1.30 -20.08
N VAL A 257 1.40 -2.13 -19.69
CA VAL A 257 2.71 -1.69 -19.15
C VAL A 257 3.49 -0.89 -20.18
N LYS A 258 3.51 -1.38 -21.43
CA LYS A 258 4.09 -0.66 -22.57
C LYS A 258 3.36 0.65 -22.84
N HIS A 259 2.02 0.63 -22.92
CA HIS A 259 1.17 1.82 -23.13
C HIS A 259 1.44 2.90 -22.10
N ARG A 260 1.46 2.52 -20.81
CA ARG A 260 1.64 3.46 -19.70
C ARG A 260 3.12 3.82 -19.45
N SER A 261 4.06 3.17 -20.14
CA SER A 261 5.51 3.34 -19.99
C SER A 261 5.99 3.08 -18.56
N THR A 262 5.37 2.11 -17.89
CA THR A 262 5.62 1.76 -16.48
C THR A 262 6.99 1.10 -16.30
N VAL A 263 7.47 0.39 -17.33
CA VAL A 263 8.84 -0.15 -17.41
C VAL A 263 9.57 0.55 -18.55
N ARG A 264 10.79 1.04 -18.30
CA ARG A 264 11.63 1.72 -19.29
C ARG A 264 13.00 1.06 -19.38
N HIS A 265 13.58 1.05 -20.57
CA HIS A 265 14.90 0.49 -20.80
C HIS A 265 15.93 1.60 -20.97
N LEU A 266 16.78 1.78 -19.96
CA LEU A 266 17.84 2.78 -19.94
C LEU A 266 19.20 2.12 -20.19
N LEU A 267 20.12 2.86 -20.83
CA LEU A 267 21.49 2.39 -21.00
C LEU A 267 22.25 2.51 -19.66
N ASP A 268 22.87 1.42 -19.25
CA ASP A 268 23.84 1.40 -18.17
C ASP A 268 25.21 1.84 -18.73
N PRO A 269 25.76 2.98 -18.28
CA PRO A 269 27.04 3.47 -18.79
C PRO A 269 28.24 2.59 -18.40
N GLU A 270 28.14 1.73 -17.38
CA GLU A 270 29.24 0.88 -16.94
C GLU A 270 29.33 -0.40 -17.78
N THR A 271 28.19 -1.01 -18.08
CA THR A 271 28.12 -2.29 -18.82
C THR A 271 27.79 -2.12 -20.30
N ASN A 272 27.37 -0.92 -20.72
CA ASN A 272 26.85 -0.63 -22.06
C ASN A 272 25.65 -1.53 -22.46
N THR A 273 24.87 -1.99 -21.48
CA THR A 273 23.67 -2.81 -21.69
C THR A 273 22.40 -2.01 -21.38
N ARG A 274 21.25 -2.41 -21.96
CA ARG A 274 19.96 -1.81 -21.60
C ARG A 274 19.34 -2.56 -20.43
N VAL A 275 19.02 -1.82 -19.37
CA VAL A 275 18.46 -2.35 -18.13
C VAL A 275 17.04 -1.82 -17.96
N ALA A 276 16.12 -2.70 -17.56
CA ALA A 276 14.76 -2.32 -17.21
C ALA A 276 14.76 -1.54 -15.88
N VAL A 277 14.08 -0.40 -15.87
CA VAL A 277 13.92 0.48 -14.72
C VAL A 277 12.45 0.85 -14.60
N ALA A 278 11.91 0.74 -13.39
CA ALA A 278 10.53 1.15 -13.13
C ALA A 278 10.41 2.66 -13.32
N ALA A 279 9.39 3.10 -14.05
CA ALA A 279 9.02 4.50 -14.09
C ALA A 279 8.48 4.92 -12.72
N PRO A 280 8.73 6.16 -12.28
CA PRO A 280 8.08 6.69 -11.10
C PRO A 280 6.55 6.62 -11.25
N PRO A 281 5.81 6.25 -10.19
CA PRO A 281 4.34 6.21 -10.21
C PRO A 281 3.69 7.53 -10.58
N LEU A 282 4.42 8.64 -10.40
CA LEU A 282 3.99 9.98 -10.76
C LEU A 282 4.86 10.52 -11.90
N LYS A 283 4.22 10.84 -13.04
CA LYS A 283 4.88 11.44 -14.21
C LYS A 283 5.10 12.96 -13.98
N LEU A 284 5.91 13.35 -12.98
CA LEU A 284 6.32 14.75 -12.80
C LEU A 284 7.64 15.05 -13.51
N GLY A 285 7.61 15.96 -14.49
CA GLY A 285 8.80 16.64 -14.97
C GLY A 285 9.90 15.73 -15.53
N ARG A 286 11.16 16.06 -15.21
CA ARG A 286 12.36 15.41 -15.78
C ARG A 286 12.42 13.94 -15.38
N THR A 287 11.93 13.10 -16.29
CA THR A 287 12.24 11.68 -16.28
C THR A 287 13.73 11.50 -16.51
N PRO A 288 14.44 10.77 -15.63
CA PRO A 288 15.83 10.43 -15.89
C PRO A 288 15.98 9.69 -17.22
N SER A 289 16.84 10.20 -18.10
CA SER A 289 17.14 9.59 -19.40
C SER A 289 18.31 8.61 -19.36
N ALA A 290 19.04 8.54 -18.24
CA ALA A 290 20.23 7.71 -18.10
C ALA A 290 20.40 7.21 -16.65
N ILE A 291 21.11 6.07 -16.54
CA ILE A 291 21.67 5.60 -15.29
C ILE A 291 22.95 6.41 -15.02
N PRO A 292 23.11 7.03 -13.84
CA PRO A 292 24.35 7.73 -13.49
C PRO A 292 25.49 6.74 -13.27
N ALA A 293 26.70 7.06 -13.72
CA ALA A 293 27.89 6.28 -13.38
C ALA A 293 28.13 6.30 -11.86
N ARG A 294 28.71 5.23 -11.29
CA ARG A 294 29.12 5.24 -9.87
C ARG A 294 30.08 6.38 -9.59
N ASN A 295 29.92 6.99 -8.42
CA ASN A 295 30.75 8.09 -7.93
C ASN A 295 30.75 9.36 -8.82
N SER A 296 29.80 9.50 -9.74
CA SER A 296 29.70 10.65 -10.68
C SER A 296 29.33 11.97 -10.01
N GLY A 297 28.87 11.95 -8.77
CA GLY A 297 28.35 13.11 -8.05
C GLY A 297 29.40 13.98 -7.36
N ARG A 298 30.69 13.66 -7.43
CA ARG A 298 31.73 14.36 -6.64
C ARG A 298 31.81 15.85 -6.95
N ASP A 299 31.89 16.22 -8.22
CA ASP A 299 31.98 17.63 -8.62
C ASP A 299 30.70 18.40 -8.33
N PHE A 300 29.55 17.73 -8.47
CA PHE A 300 28.26 18.28 -8.05
C PHE A 300 28.24 18.62 -6.56
N VAL A 301 28.75 17.73 -5.70
CA VAL A 301 28.86 17.96 -4.25
C VAL A 301 29.87 19.06 -3.92
N ARG A 302 31.03 19.11 -4.60
CA ARG A 302 32.02 20.19 -4.42
C ARG A 302 31.46 21.58 -4.70
N GLY A 303 30.53 21.68 -5.64
CA GLY A 303 29.85 22.93 -5.98
C GLY A 303 28.68 23.31 -5.06
N MET A 304 28.30 22.44 -4.12
CA MET A 304 27.22 22.76 -3.17
C MET A 304 27.68 23.80 -2.16
N GLN A 305 26.78 24.73 -1.86
CA GLN A 305 26.98 25.71 -0.81
C GLN A 305 26.11 25.37 0.39
N GLU A 306 26.69 25.51 1.57
CA GLU A 306 25.95 25.42 2.82
C GLU A 306 24.87 26.49 2.86
N LYS A 307 23.67 26.11 3.29
CA LYS A 307 22.54 27.03 3.31
C LYS A 307 22.55 27.86 4.59
N PRO A 308 22.19 29.15 4.52
CA PRO A 308 21.96 29.95 5.71
C PRO A 308 20.93 29.25 6.60
N THR A 309 21.30 28.97 7.84
CA THR A 309 20.38 28.37 8.80
C THR A 309 19.32 29.41 9.16
N GLN A 310 18.05 29.13 8.87
CA GLN A 310 16.97 29.93 9.44
C GLN A 310 16.92 29.71 10.95
N ALA A 311 16.71 30.77 11.72
CA ALA A 311 16.60 30.66 13.17
C ALA A 311 15.53 29.61 13.52
N ALA A 312 15.95 28.56 14.25
CA ALA A 312 15.02 27.55 14.71
C ALA A 312 13.93 28.21 15.55
N PRO A 313 12.64 27.89 15.34
CA PRO A 313 11.57 28.42 16.17
C PRO A 313 11.87 28.06 17.64
N THR A 314 11.77 29.04 18.53
CA THR A 314 12.16 28.96 19.95
C THR A 314 11.28 28.02 20.79
N LYS A 315 10.20 27.48 20.21
CA LYS A 315 9.31 26.50 20.83
C LYS A 315 9.09 25.30 19.91
N ASN A 316 9.14 24.11 20.51
CA ASN A 316 8.75 22.85 19.90
C ASN A 316 7.22 22.86 19.68
N THR A 317 6.78 23.54 18.62
CA THR A 317 5.37 23.82 18.37
C THR A 317 4.76 22.65 17.61
N GLN A 318 3.67 22.08 18.14
CA GLN A 318 2.85 21.09 17.46
C GLN A 318 2.19 21.74 16.23
N ILE A 319 2.47 21.20 15.05
CA ILE A 319 1.98 21.72 13.77
C ILE A 319 1.38 20.57 12.97
N ARG A 320 0.15 20.77 12.51
CA ARG A 320 -0.51 19.85 11.59
C ARG A 320 -0.25 20.32 10.15
N PRO A 321 0.49 19.56 9.33
CA PRO A 321 0.96 20.04 8.02
C PRO A 321 -0.14 20.53 7.06
N LEU A 322 -1.35 19.98 7.18
CA LEU A 322 -2.47 20.25 6.28
C LEU A 322 -3.62 21.01 6.94
N ALA A 323 -3.38 21.61 8.12
CA ALA A 323 -4.37 22.46 8.78
C ALA A 323 -4.87 23.56 7.82
N GLY A 324 -6.19 23.69 7.71
CA GLY A 324 -6.84 24.66 6.84
C GLY A 324 -7.10 24.18 5.41
N LEU A 325 -6.58 23.02 5.00
CA LEU A 325 -6.93 22.42 3.70
C LEU A 325 -8.26 21.67 3.77
N ARG A 326 -9.03 21.71 2.68
CA ARG A 326 -10.30 20.99 2.52
C ARG A 326 -10.18 19.90 1.46
N VAL A 327 -10.63 18.69 1.80
CA VAL A 327 -10.56 17.51 0.94
C VAL A 327 -11.97 16.94 0.76
N LEU A 328 -12.35 16.69 -0.49
CA LEU A 328 -13.51 15.87 -0.82
C LEU A 328 -13.05 14.46 -1.18
N GLU A 329 -13.66 13.46 -0.58
CA GLU A 329 -13.46 12.06 -0.93
C GLU A 329 -14.73 11.49 -1.54
N ILE A 330 -14.64 10.92 -2.75
CA ILE A 330 -15.67 10.05 -3.34
C ILE A 330 -15.05 8.65 -3.50
N GLY A 331 -14.83 8.00 -2.36
CA GLY A 331 -14.08 6.76 -2.25
C GLY A 331 -14.93 5.61 -1.72
N GLN A 332 -14.61 4.39 -2.16
CA GLN A 332 -15.11 3.14 -1.58
C GLN A 332 -13.95 2.22 -1.20
N TYR A 333 -14.17 1.34 -0.23
CA TYR A 333 -13.24 0.31 0.21
C TYR A 333 -11.94 0.87 0.80
N THR A 334 -10.82 0.80 0.07
CA THR A 334 -9.48 0.96 0.64
C THR A 334 -8.68 2.11 0.04
N THR A 335 -8.46 2.18 -1.28
CA THR A 335 -7.47 3.12 -1.87
C THR A 335 -7.72 4.60 -1.56
N ALA A 336 -8.82 5.17 -2.07
CA ALA A 336 -9.18 6.57 -1.80
C ALA A 336 -9.48 6.80 -0.31
N PRO A 337 -10.20 5.92 0.40
CA PRO A 337 -10.39 6.04 1.84
C PRO A 337 -9.08 6.12 2.64
N LEU A 338 -8.09 5.27 2.34
CA LEU A 338 -6.80 5.28 3.01
C LEU A 338 -6.04 6.59 2.76
N ALA A 339 -5.96 7.04 1.51
CA ALA A 339 -5.30 8.30 1.16
C ALA A 339 -5.93 9.48 1.92
N ALA A 340 -7.26 9.58 1.88
CA ALA A 340 -8.02 10.63 2.54
C ALA A 340 -7.92 10.58 4.08
N LYS A 341 -7.90 9.37 4.67
CA LYS A 341 -7.66 9.18 6.11
C LYS A 341 -6.31 9.78 6.51
N GLN A 342 -5.27 9.53 5.73
CA GLN A 342 -3.94 10.06 6.04
C GLN A 342 -3.86 11.59 5.86
N LEU A 343 -4.57 12.15 4.88
CA LEU A 343 -4.73 13.61 4.75
C LEU A 343 -5.44 14.20 5.99
N ALA A 344 -6.49 13.54 6.50
CA ALA A 344 -7.19 13.94 7.71
C ALA A 344 -6.28 13.91 8.95
N THR A 345 -5.50 12.83 9.09
CA THR A 345 -4.49 12.66 10.16
C THR A 345 -3.45 13.78 10.15
N LEU A 346 -3.00 14.20 8.97
CA LEU A 346 -2.09 15.33 8.78
C LEU A 346 -2.76 16.71 8.99
N GLY A 347 -4.06 16.75 9.28
CA GLY A 347 -4.81 17.94 9.71
C GLY A 347 -5.77 18.55 8.69
N ALA A 348 -5.99 17.92 7.53
CA ALA A 348 -6.98 18.41 6.57
C ALA A 348 -8.41 18.17 7.07
N ASP A 349 -9.34 19.04 6.69
CA ASP A 349 -10.78 18.81 6.86
C ASP A 349 -11.29 17.94 5.70
N VAL A 350 -11.63 16.69 6.01
CA VAL A 350 -11.99 15.68 5.01
C VAL A 350 -13.47 15.35 5.08
N LEU A 351 -14.17 15.63 3.97
CA LEU A 351 -15.58 15.30 3.77
C LEU A 351 -15.70 14.12 2.81
N LYS A 352 -16.14 12.98 3.33
CA LYS A 352 -16.47 11.79 2.55
C LYS A 352 -17.89 11.92 2.01
N ILE A 353 -18.01 11.95 0.69
CA ILE A 353 -19.28 11.99 -0.03
C ILE A 353 -19.71 10.56 -0.32
N GLU A 354 -20.87 10.18 0.20
CA GLU A 354 -21.40 8.83 0.13
C GLU A 354 -22.75 8.80 -0.58
N PRO A 355 -23.12 7.67 -1.21
CA PRO A 355 -24.49 7.46 -1.64
C PRO A 355 -25.47 7.61 -0.47
N LEU A 356 -26.74 7.90 -0.76
CA LEU A 356 -27.79 8.01 0.27
C LEU A 356 -27.99 6.72 1.10
N THR A 357 -27.58 5.57 0.56
CA THR A 357 -27.57 4.27 1.25
C THR A 357 -26.30 4.02 2.07
N GLY A 358 -25.30 4.89 1.95
CA GLY A 358 -23.95 4.71 2.47
C GLY A 358 -23.09 3.81 1.57
N GLU A 359 -21.77 3.84 1.84
CA GLU A 359 -20.84 2.88 1.25
C GLU A 359 -21.14 1.45 1.75
N SER A 360 -21.06 0.44 0.87
CA SER A 360 -21.39 -0.95 1.22
C SER A 360 -20.56 -1.53 2.36
N SER A 361 -19.30 -1.08 2.53
CA SER A 361 -18.42 -1.62 3.58
C SER A 361 -18.84 -1.19 5.00
N ARG A 362 -19.73 -0.20 5.15
CA ARG A 362 -20.36 0.14 6.44
C ARG A 362 -21.04 -1.05 7.11
N ALA A 363 -21.56 -1.98 6.30
CA ALA A 363 -22.28 -3.18 6.74
C ALA A 363 -21.40 -4.45 6.74
N TRP A 364 -20.09 -4.34 6.49
CA TRP A 364 -19.23 -5.52 6.43
C TRP A 364 -18.79 -5.98 7.83
N PRO A 365 -18.87 -7.29 8.13
CA PRO A 365 -18.35 -7.82 9.37
C PRO A 365 -16.81 -7.79 9.43
N PRO A 366 -16.22 -7.84 10.63
CA PRO A 366 -16.89 -7.82 11.93
C PRO A 366 -17.39 -6.42 12.31
N HIS A 367 -18.40 -6.39 13.19
CA HIS A 367 -19.03 -5.16 13.66
C HIS A 367 -18.75 -4.92 15.14
N LEU A 368 -18.61 -3.66 15.52
CA LEU A 368 -18.75 -3.18 16.89
C LEU A 368 -20.13 -2.51 17.00
N ASN A 369 -21.07 -3.15 17.70
CA ASN A 369 -22.43 -2.63 17.92
C ASN A 369 -23.14 -2.17 16.63
N GLY A 370 -23.03 -2.97 15.56
CA GLY A 370 -23.66 -2.69 14.26
C GLY A 370 -22.85 -1.84 13.29
N GLU A 371 -21.69 -1.32 13.69
CA GLU A 371 -20.79 -0.55 12.81
C GLU A 371 -19.55 -1.35 12.42
N SER A 372 -19.19 -1.35 11.14
CA SER A 372 -18.06 -2.13 10.63
C SER A 372 -16.71 -1.60 11.14
N TYR A 373 -15.89 -2.48 11.71
CA TYR A 373 -14.50 -2.17 12.04
C TYR A 373 -13.69 -1.78 10.81
N PHE A 374 -13.84 -2.51 9.70
CA PHE A 374 -13.11 -2.26 8.46
C PHE A 374 -13.41 -0.85 7.92
N PHE A 375 -14.69 -0.48 7.85
CA PHE A 375 -15.09 0.85 7.40
C PHE A 375 -14.54 1.93 8.33
N THR A 376 -14.73 1.78 9.65
CA THR A 376 -14.32 2.79 10.62
C THR A 376 -12.80 2.99 10.65
N MET A 377 -12.00 1.92 10.57
CA MET A 377 -10.55 2.02 10.53
C MET A 377 -10.04 2.73 9.26
N ASN A 378 -10.64 2.47 8.10
CA ASN A 378 -10.28 3.13 6.83
C ASN A 378 -10.79 4.57 6.71
N ASN A 379 -11.77 4.95 7.52
CA ASN A 379 -12.45 6.24 7.42
C ASN A 379 -12.28 7.16 8.64
N ALA A 380 -11.44 6.78 9.60
CA ALA A 380 -11.13 7.61 10.76
C ALA A 380 -10.79 9.06 10.38
N ASN A 381 -11.15 10.00 11.25
CA ASN A 381 -10.98 11.46 11.14
C ASN A 381 -11.77 12.17 10.04
N LYS A 382 -12.70 11.50 9.37
CA LYS A 382 -13.52 12.10 8.31
C LYS A 382 -14.91 12.48 8.81
N ARG A 383 -15.56 13.38 8.08
CA ARG A 383 -16.99 13.68 8.18
C ARG A 383 -17.74 13.05 7.02
N SER A 384 -18.95 12.54 7.24
CA SER A 384 -19.78 11.88 6.21
C SER A 384 -20.86 12.83 5.69
N LEU A 385 -20.92 13.03 4.38
CA LEU A 385 -21.99 13.72 3.65
C LEU A 385 -22.68 12.72 2.72
N ALA A 386 -23.97 12.46 2.94
CA ALA A 386 -24.77 11.64 2.04
C ALA A 386 -25.33 12.52 0.91
N ALA A 387 -25.06 12.18 -0.35
CA ALA A 387 -25.52 12.95 -1.51
C ALA A 387 -25.77 12.04 -2.72
N ASP A 388 -26.73 12.44 -3.56
CA ASP A 388 -26.93 11.85 -4.88
C ASP A 388 -26.68 12.91 -5.96
N LEU A 389 -25.50 12.86 -6.58
CA LEU A 389 -25.06 13.83 -7.60
C LEU A 389 -25.93 13.85 -8.88
N ARG A 390 -26.90 12.95 -9.02
CA ARG A 390 -27.93 13.00 -10.08
C ARG A 390 -29.03 14.00 -9.76
N ARG A 391 -29.23 14.37 -8.49
CA ARG A 391 -30.22 15.35 -8.05
C ARG A 391 -29.68 16.77 -8.25
N PRO A 392 -30.46 17.71 -8.79
CA PRO A 392 -30.01 19.07 -9.06
C PRO A 392 -29.43 19.79 -7.82
N ASP A 393 -30.05 19.64 -6.65
CA ASP A 393 -29.62 20.31 -5.42
C ASP A 393 -28.28 19.77 -4.89
N ASP A 394 -28.14 18.45 -4.82
CA ASP A 394 -26.90 17.79 -4.40
C ASP A 394 -25.77 18.07 -5.39
N ARG A 395 -26.08 18.14 -6.69
CA ARG A 395 -25.14 18.57 -7.73
C ARG A 395 -24.68 20.01 -7.53
N ALA A 396 -25.62 20.92 -7.22
CA ALA A 396 -25.29 22.32 -6.94
C ALA A 396 -24.44 22.47 -5.67
N LEU A 397 -24.76 21.72 -4.61
CA LEU A 397 -23.94 21.66 -3.40
C LEU A 397 -22.53 21.15 -3.71
N PHE A 398 -22.40 20.08 -4.50
CA PHE A 398 -21.10 19.55 -4.87
C PHE A 398 -20.25 20.56 -5.66
N VAL A 399 -20.85 21.34 -6.56
CA VAL A 399 -20.15 22.45 -7.24
C VAL A 399 -19.65 23.49 -6.23
N GLU A 400 -20.46 23.88 -5.25
CA GLU A 400 -20.04 24.82 -4.20
C GLU A 400 -18.93 24.28 -3.30
N LEU A 401 -18.94 22.97 -3.03
CA LEU A 401 -17.86 22.30 -2.31
C LEU A 401 -16.58 22.32 -3.16
N ILE A 402 -16.63 21.97 -4.45
CA ILE A 402 -15.46 21.98 -5.34
C ILE A 402 -14.80 23.36 -5.43
N LYS A 403 -15.58 24.45 -5.49
CA LYS A 403 -15.06 25.83 -5.48
C LYS A 403 -14.20 26.14 -4.26
N LYS A 404 -14.46 25.47 -3.13
CA LYS A 404 -13.86 25.74 -1.82
C LYS A 404 -12.84 24.70 -1.39
N SER A 405 -12.66 23.63 -2.15
CA SER A 405 -11.79 22.51 -1.80
C SER A 405 -10.41 22.61 -2.44
N ASP A 406 -9.42 22.07 -1.74
CA ASP A 406 -8.04 21.97 -2.19
C ASP A 406 -7.77 20.68 -2.95
N VAL A 407 -8.42 19.60 -2.52
CA VAL A 407 -8.23 18.26 -3.04
C VAL A 407 -9.58 17.59 -3.30
N LEU A 408 -9.66 16.87 -4.41
CA LEU A 408 -10.67 15.84 -4.66
C LEU A 408 -9.93 14.51 -4.82
N VAL A 409 -10.35 13.46 -4.10
CA VAL A 409 -9.83 12.10 -4.26
C VAL A 409 -10.99 11.12 -4.50
N GLU A 410 -10.87 10.28 -5.51
CA GLU A 410 -11.88 9.30 -5.87
C GLU A 410 -11.26 7.99 -6.36
N ASN A 411 -12.01 6.89 -6.25
CA ASN A 411 -11.62 5.59 -6.79
C ASN A 411 -12.76 4.85 -7.51
N LEU A 412 -13.62 5.62 -8.16
CA LEU A 412 -14.69 5.09 -9.00
C LEU A 412 -14.10 4.45 -10.26
N LYS A 413 -14.93 3.66 -10.95
CA LYS A 413 -14.60 3.20 -12.29
C LYS A 413 -14.25 4.41 -13.17
N PRO A 414 -13.14 4.38 -13.94
CA PRO A 414 -12.75 5.50 -14.79
C PRO A 414 -13.90 6.06 -15.63
N GLY A 415 -14.02 7.39 -15.64
CA GLY A 415 -15.07 8.14 -16.34
C GLY A 415 -16.43 8.18 -15.63
N SER A 416 -16.62 7.55 -14.47
CA SER A 416 -17.91 7.58 -13.75
C SER A 416 -18.29 8.98 -13.29
N LEU A 417 -17.36 9.72 -12.69
CA LEU A 417 -17.60 11.10 -12.27
C LEU A 417 -17.75 12.04 -13.48
N ALA A 418 -17.02 11.77 -14.58
CA ALA A 418 -17.16 12.51 -15.83
C ALA A 418 -18.56 12.37 -16.46
N ARG A 419 -19.18 11.18 -16.39
CA ARG A 419 -20.58 10.97 -16.84
C ARG A 419 -21.61 11.78 -16.04
N LEU A 420 -21.27 12.19 -14.81
CA LEU A 420 -22.10 13.07 -13.98
C LEU A 420 -21.84 14.56 -14.26
N GLY A 421 -21.00 14.89 -15.26
CA GLY A 421 -20.64 16.26 -15.63
C GLY A 421 -19.43 16.81 -14.87
N PHE A 422 -18.64 15.95 -14.22
CA PHE A 422 -17.50 16.33 -13.39
C PHE A 422 -16.21 15.67 -13.90
N SER A 423 -15.92 15.83 -15.19
CA SER A 423 -14.61 15.46 -15.74
C SER A 423 -13.52 16.37 -15.16
N TYR A 424 -12.25 15.99 -15.28
CA TYR A 424 -11.15 16.87 -14.87
C TYR A 424 -11.24 18.25 -15.55
N GLU A 425 -11.55 18.31 -16.84
CA GLU A 425 -11.69 19.57 -17.56
C GLU A 425 -12.83 20.44 -17.03
N GLU A 426 -13.98 19.85 -16.66
CA GLU A 426 -15.07 20.59 -16.05
C GLU A 426 -14.73 21.05 -14.62
N LEU A 427 -14.10 20.18 -13.82
CA LEU A 427 -13.66 20.51 -12.46
C LEU A 427 -12.61 21.63 -12.46
N LYS A 428 -11.69 21.62 -13.42
CA LYS A 428 -10.67 22.65 -13.61
C LYS A 428 -11.28 24.01 -13.94
N LYS A 429 -12.39 24.06 -14.70
CA LYS A 429 -13.13 25.32 -14.94
C LYS A 429 -13.76 25.86 -13.66
N ILE A 430 -14.26 24.99 -12.79
CA ILE A 430 -14.87 25.38 -11.51
C ILE A 430 -13.78 25.85 -10.52
N ASN A 431 -12.67 25.11 -10.43
CA ASN A 431 -11.56 25.40 -9.54
C ASN A 431 -10.21 25.05 -10.19
N PRO A 432 -9.52 26.02 -10.81
CA PRO A 432 -8.21 25.80 -11.45
C PRO A 432 -7.09 25.41 -10.49
N ARG A 433 -7.30 25.57 -9.18
CA ARG A 433 -6.35 25.22 -8.11
C ARG A 433 -6.56 23.81 -7.56
N LEU A 434 -7.61 23.11 -7.98
CA LEU A 434 -7.94 21.78 -7.45
C LEU A 434 -6.84 20.77 -7.78
N VAL A 435 -6.38 20.04 -6.75
CA VAL A 435 -5.62 18.81 -6.94
C VAL A 435 -6.60 17.65 -6.99
N TYR A 436 -6.79 17.07 -8.16
CA TYR A 436 -7.73 15.97 -8.37
C TYR A 436 -6.97 14.66 -8.54
N SER A 437 -7.19 13.70 -7.63
CA SER A 437 -6.63 12.35 -7.69
C SER A 437 -7.69 11.30 -7.98
N ALA A 438 -7.54 10.61 -9.11
CA ALA A 438 -8.36 9.48 -9.53
C ALA A 438 -7.53 8.19 -9.41
N ILE A 439 -7.98 7.25 -8.58
CA ILE A 439 -7.29 5.99 -8.34
C ILE A 439 -8.09 4.85 -8.94
N SER A 440 -7.50 4.08 -9.86
CA SER A 440 -8.18 2.93 -10.45
C SER A 440 -7.22 1.75 -10.67
N GLY A 441 -7.77 0.58 -10.99
CA GLY A 441 -6.94 -0.62 -11.19
C GLY A 441 -5.88 -0.45 -12.28
N TYR A 442 -6.26 0.09 -13.44
CA TYR A 442 -5.40 0.18 -14.63
C TYR A 442 -5.06 1.62 -15.06
N GLY A 443 -5.63 2.63 -14.40
CA GLY A 443 -5.58 4.03 -14.81
C GLY A 443 -6.72 4.42 -15.77
N ALA A 444 -7.01 5.70 -15.86
CA ALA A 444 -7.91 6.28 -16.85
C ALA A 444 -7.30 6.24 -18.26
N ASP A 445 -5.99 6.48 -18.38
CA ASP A 445 -5.24 6.27 -19.63
C ASP A 445 -4.76 4.81 -19.73
N SER A 446 -5.64 3.91 -20.14
CA SER A 446 -5.38 2.47 -20.20
C SER A 446 -5.96 1.80 -21.44
N ILE A 447 -5.30 0.72 -21.88
CA ILE A 447 -5.82 -0.17 -22.93
C ILE A 447 -6.98 -1.06 -22.47
N TYR A 448 -7.35 -1.00 -21.18
CA TYR A 448 -8.43 -1.79 -20.59
C TYR A 448 -9.64 -0.91 -20.23
N PRO A 449 -10.32 -0.28 -21.21
CA PRO A 449 -11.36 0.70 -20.94
C PRO A 449 -12.51 0.06 -20.16
N GLY A 450 -12.74 0.56 -18.95
CA GLY A 450 -13.83 0.11 -18.09
C GLY A 450 -13.74 -1.36 -17.66
N ARG A 451 -12.57 -2.00 -17.79
CA ARG A 451 -12.35 -3.35 -17.27
C ARG A 451 -12.43 -3.34 -15.74
N PRO A 452 -13.23 -4.22 -15.12
CA PRO A 452 -13.28 -4.34 -13.66
C PRO A 452 -11.90 -4.73 -13.09
N ALA A 453 -11.56 -4.16 -11.94
CA ALA A 453 -10.36 -4.48 -11.19
C ALA A 453 -10.66 -4.48 -9.70
N PHE A 454 -10.17 -5.51 -9.04
CA PHE A 454 -10.07 -5.59 -7.58
C PHE A 454 -8.60 -5.76 -7.21
N ASP A 455 -8.24 -5.48 -5.96
CA ASP A 455 -6.90 -5.68 -5.42
C ASP A 455 -6.24 -6.98 -5.92
N THR A 456 -6.90 -8.12 -5.72
CA THR A 456 -6.34 -9.43 -6.11
C THR A 456 -6.12 -9.56 -7.62
N VAL A 457 -6.99 -9.01 -8.47
CA VAL A 457 -6.77 -9.01 -9.94
C VAL A 457 -5.53 -8.19 -10.28
N ILE A 458 -5.31 -7.08 -9.58
CA ILE A 458 -4.09 -6.29 -9.74
C ILE A 458 -2.87 -7.06 -9.24
N GLN A 459 -2.94 -7.73 -8.08
CA GLN A 459 -1.85 -8.59 -7.59
C GLN A 459 -1.45 -9.66 -8.62
N ALA A 460 -2.45 -10.28 -9.27
CA ALA A 460 -2.21 -11.23 -10.36
C ALA A 460 -1.48 -10.58 -11.54
N MET A 461 -1.94 -9.40 -11.96
CA MET A 461 -1.46 -8.73 -13.18
C MET A 461 -0.19 -7.89 -13.01
N CYS A 462 0.32 -7.73 -11.78
CA CYS A 462 1.53 -6.95 -11.49
C CYS A 462 2.73 -7.79 -11.00
N GLY A 463 2.62 -9.12 -11.01
CA GLY A 463 3.69 -10.05 -10.65
C GLY A 463 3.77 -10.44 -9.16
N LEU A 464 2.97 -9.81 -8.29
CA LEU A 464 2.99 -10.10 -6.85
C LEU A 464 2.60 -11.54 -6.53
N MET A 465 1.62 -12.10 -7.24
CA MET A 465 1.23 -13.51 -7.06
C MET A 465 2.25 -14.50 -7.62
N ASP A 466 3.07 -14.13 -8.60
CA ASP A 466 4.16 -14.99 -9.07
C ASP A 466 5.33 -15.02 -8.07
N LEU A 467 5.57 -13.89 -7.41
CA LEU A 467 6.52 -13.74 -6.31
C LEU A 467 6.00 -14.30 -4.97
N THR A 468 4.79 -14.83 -4.95
CA THR A 468 4.16 -15.37 -3.74
C THR A 468 3.53 -16.71 -4.08
N ARG A 469 4.26 -17.80 -3.86
CA ARG A 469 3.79 -19.15 -4.18
C ARG A 469 3.74 -20.03 -2.95
N ALA A 470 2.55 -20.52 -2.64
CA ALA A 470 2.34 -21.51 -1.59
C ALA A 470 2.20 -22.88 -2.26
N GLU A 471 3.10 -23.81 -1.95
CA GLU A 471 3.08 -25.17 -2.51
C GLU A 471 3.04 -25.18 -4.06
N GLY A 472 3.76 -24.24 -4.68
CA GLY A 472 3.80 -24.07 -6.14
C GLY A 472 2.62 -23.29 -6.74
N VAL A 473 1.53 -23.10 -5.99
CA VAL A 473 0.35 -22.35 -6.44
C VAL A 473 0.57 -20.85 -6.24
N PRO A 474 0.43 -20.02 -7.31
CA PRO A 474 0.44 -18.57 -7.14
C PRO A 474 -0.65 -18.13 -6.18
N THR A 475 -0.26 -17.38 -5.16
CA THR A 475 -1.12 -17.02 -4.03
C THR A 475 -1.06 -15.52 -3.80
N LYS A 476 -2.20 -14.90 -3.55
CA LYS A 476 -2.27 -13.49 -3.17
C LYS A 476 -1.54 -13.30 -1.85
N ILE A 477 -0.93 -12.13 -1.69
CA ILE A 477 -0.54 -11.65 -0.37
C ILE A 477 -1.82 -11.43 0.42
N GLY A 478 -1.87 -11.89 1.67
CA GLY A 478 -3.10 -11.99 2.44
C GLY A 478 -3.85 -10.66 2.57
N ILE A 479 -3.10 -9.56 2.72
CA ILE A 479 -3.62 -8.19 2.80
C ILE A 479 -3.95 -7.59 1.43
N SER A 480 -4.76 -6.53 1.41
CA SER A 480 -5.08 -5.74 0.21
C SER A 480 -3.90 -4.86 -0.21
N ILE A 481 -2.80 -5.49 -0.64
CA ILE A 481 -1.52 -4.80 -0.86
C ILE A 481 -1.54 -3.86 -2.06
N ALA A 482 -2.21 -4.22 -3.16
CA ALA A 482 -2.32 -3.33 -4.33
C ALA A 482 -3.17 -2.11 -4.00
N ASP A 483 -4.23 -2.28 -3.21
CA ASP A 483 -5.02 -1.17 -2.70
C ASP A 483 -4.21 -0.28 -1.74
N THR A 484 -3.48 -0.88 -0.82
CA THR A 484 -2.70 -0.14 0.18
C THR A 484 -1.61 0.68 -0.50
N LEU A 485 -0.83 0.06 -1.40
CA LEU A 485 0.19 0.75 -2.19
C LEU A 485 -0.42 1.85 -3.08
N GLY A 486 -1.58 1.61 -3.68
CA GLY A 486 -2.30 2.63 -4.44
C GLY A 486 -2.72 3.83 -3.59
N GLY A 487 -3.31 3.59 -2.42
CA GLY A 487 -3.74 4.64 -1.49
C GLY A 487 -2.56 5.47 -0.96
N THR A 488 -1.46 4.83 -0.56
CA THR A 488 -0.28 5.52 -0.04
C THR A 488 0.47 6.28 -1.12
N THR A 489 0.54 5.74 -2.34
CA THR A 489 1.11 6.46 -3.48
C THR A 489 0.26 7.68 -3.83
N SER A 490 -1.07 7.57 -3.79
CA SER A 490 -1.97 8.71 -3.99
C SER A 490 -1.75 9.81 -2.96
N LEU A 491 -1.58 9.46 -1.68
CA LEU A 491 -1.21 10.41 -0.62
C LEU A 491 0.06 11.18 -0.97
N PHE A 492 1.14 10.48 -1.33
CA PHE A 492 2.40 11.10 -1.74
C PHE A 492 2.18 12.05 -2.93
N CYS A 493 1.46 11.60 -3.97
CA CYS A 493 1.21 12.39 -5.17
C CYS A 493 0.39 13.66 -4.86
N ILE A 494 -0.64 13.56 -4.03
CA ILE A 494 -1.45 14.70 -3.60
C ILE A 494 -0.58 15.72 -2.86
N LEU A 495 0.23 15.29 -1.90
CA LEU A 495 1.13 16.18 -1.17
C LEU A 495 2.14 16.87 -2.09
N ALA A 496 2.73 16.13 -3.04
CA ALA A 496 3.64 16.71 -4.03
C ALA A 496 2.94 17.75 -4.92
N MET A 497 1.69 17.48 -5.33
CA MET A 497 0.90 18.42 -6.14
C MET A 497 0.39 19.62 -5.37
N LEU A 498 0.12 19.49 -4.07
CA LEU A 498 -0.15 20.64 -3.19
C LEU A 498 1.10 21.53 -3.06
N GLU A 499 2.28 20.93 -2.91
CA GLU A 499 3.54 21.68 -2.89
C GLU A 499 3.82 22.41 -4.20
N GLN A 500 3.56 21.78 -5.35
CA GLN A 500 3.66 22.43 -6.67
C GLN A 500 2.64 23.56 -6.81
N ARG A 501 1.37 23.29 -6.52
CA ARG A 501 0.26 24.26 -6.62
C ARG A 501 0.51 25.51 -5.80
N ASP A 502 1.08 25.37 -4.61
CA ASP A 502 1.37 26.52 -3.74
C ASP A 502 2.47 27.43 -4.33
N ARG A 503 3.31 26.92 -5.24
CA ARG A 503 4.33 27.71 -5.95
C ARG A 503 3.81 28.26 -7.28
N THR A 504 3.03 27.48 -8.02
CA THR A 504 2.61 27.82 -9.39
C THR A 504 1.26 28.49 -9.47
N GLY A 505 0.45 28.38 -8.42
CA GLY A 505 -0.93 28.85 -8.44
C GLY A 505 -1.92 27.87 -9.08
N ILE A 506 -1.47 26.75 -9.67
CA ILE A 506 -2.28 25.87 -10.53
C ILE A 506 -2.36 24.45 -9.95
N GLY A 507 -3.56 23.86 -9.97
CA GLY A 507 -3.81 22.49 -9.53
C GLY A 507 -3.26 21.43 -10.48
N ALA A 508 -3.66 20.17 -10.29
CA ALA A 508 -3.19 19.04 -11.09
C ALA A 508 -4.21 17.93 -11.14
N PHE A 509 -4.14 17.11 -12.20
CA PHE A 509 -4.82 15.82 -12.28
C PHE A 509 -3.81 14.69 -12.07
N ILE A 510 -4.12 13.78 -11.16
CA ILE A 510 -3.34 12.59 -10.87
C ILE A 510 -4.18 11.39 -11.34
N ASP A 511 -3.76 10.77 -12.45
CA ASP A 511 -4.28 9.47 -12.90
C ASP A 511 -3.41 8.35 -12.34
N LEU A 512 -3.84 7.74 -11.23
CA LEU A 512 -3.11 6.69 -10.55
C LEU A 512 -3.66 5.30 -10.92
N ALA A 513 -2.78 4.44 -11.43
CA ALA A 513 -3.08 3.04 -11.70
C ALA A 513 -2.46 2.14 -10.62
N MET A 514 -3.27 1.31 -9.96
CA MET A 514 -2.77 0.31 -9.00
C MET A 514 -1.82 -0.69 -9.68
N GLN A 515 -2.05 -1.04 -10.95
CA GLN A 515 -1.15 -1.89 -11.71
C GLN A 515 0.24 -1.27 -11.85
N ASP A 516 0.34 0.04 -12.12
CA ASP A 516 1.64 0.71 -12.25
C ASP A 516 2.42 0.66 -10.94
N VAL A 517 1.74 0.94 -9.84
CA VAL A 517 2.34 0.91 -8.50
C VAL A 517 2.75 -0.50 -8.11
N GLY A 518 1.89 -1.50 -8.37
CA GLY A 518 2.19 -2.90 -8.08
C GLY A 518 3.38 -3.42 -8.90
N ILE A 519 3.49 -3.01 -10.17
CA ILE A 519 4.64 -3.33 -11.01
C ILE A 519 5.87 -2.66 -10.44
N TRP A 520 5.84 -1.34 -10.18
CA TRP A 520 6.94 -0.66 -9.49
C TRP A 520 7.35 -1.36 -8.18
N ALA A 521 6.41 -1.96 -7.46
CA ALA A 521 6.66 -2.71 -6.23
C ALA A 521 7.42 -4.05 -6.42
N THR A 522 7.51 -4.57 -7.64
CA THR A 522 8.20 -5.83 -7.96
C THR A 522 9.57 -5.62 -8.62
N GLN A 523 10.02 -4.35 -8.76
CA GLN A 523 11.20 -4.01 -9.56
C GLN A 523 12.52 -4.64 -9.10
N ASN A 524 12.62 -5.00 -7.81
CA ASN A 524 13.78 -5.70 -7.26
C ASN A 524 13.95 -7.12 -7.82
N ALA A 525 12.86 -7.72 -8.30
CA ALA A 525 12.82 -9.08 -8.81
C ALA A 525 12.92 -9.18 -10.35
N TRP A 526 12.87 -8.07 -11.10
CA TRP A 526 12.84 -8.10 -12.57
C TRP A 526 14.15 -8.54 -13.22
N MET A 527 15.28 -8.07 -12.69
CA MET A 527 16.57 -8.08 -13.41
C MET A 527 17.60 -9.04 -12.82
N THR A 528 17.44 -9.41 -11.55
CA THR A 528 18.51 -10.06 -10.79
C THR A 528 18.33 -11.57 -10.68
N GLY A 529 17.10 -12.08 -10.86
CA GLY A 529 16.74 -13.44 -10.44
C GLY A 529 17.02 -13.71 -8.95
N ASN A 530 17.47 -12.70 -8.19
CA ASN A 530 17.93 -12.82 -6.81
C ASN A 530 16.71 -12.87 -5.90
N ARG A 531 16.05 -14.01 -5.89
CA ARG A 531 15.11 -14.37 -4.83
C ARG A 531 15.94 -14.78 -3.63
N HIS A 532 16.00 -13.92 -2.61
CA HIS A 532 16.69 -14.25 -1.36
C HIS A 532 16.00 -15.49 -0.76
N PRO A 533 16.70 -16.63 -0.61
CA PRO A 533 16.06 -17.87 -0.20
C PRO A 533 15.48 -17.72 1.19
N HIS A 534 14.27 -18.24 1.40
CA HIS A 534 13.61 -18.26 2.69
C HIS A 534 12.89 -19.58 2.92
N THR A 535 12.68 -19.93 4.19
CA THR A 535 11.97 -21.15 4.62
C THR A 535 11.10 -20.81 5.83
N THR A 536 9.91 -21.43 5.90
CA THR A 536 9.05 -21.40 7.09
C THR A 536 9.10 -22.74 7.80
N LEU A 537 9.30 -22.74 9.12
CA LEU A 537 9.36 -23.91 9.98
C LEU A 537 8.13 -23.96 10.88
N ALA A 538 7.64 -25.17 11.16
CA ALA A 538 6.63 -25.39 12.19
C ALA A 538 7.32 -25.63 13.54
N CYS A 539 6.86 -24.93 14.57
CA CYS A 539 7.32 -25.01 15.93
C CYS A 539 6.20 -25.46 16.88
N LYS A 540 6.56 -25.81 18.13
CA LYS A 540 5.60 -26.24 19.17
C LYS A 540 4.45 -25.24 19.40
N ASP A 541 4.73 -23.95 19.26
CA ASP A 541 3.84 -22.83 19.56
C ASP A 541 3.62 -21.88 18.36
N GLY A 542 3.85 -22.34 17.13
CA GLY A 542 3.58 -21.55 15.94
C GLY A 542 4.56 -21.82 14.80
N TYR A 543 5.03 -20.76 14.13
CA TYR A 543 5.94 -20.86 13.00
C TYR A 543 7.12 -19.90 13.12
N VAL A 544 8.25 -20.25 12.51
CA VAL A 544 9.44 -19.40 12.38
C VAL A 544 9.77 -19.22 10.90
N ALA A 545 10.01 -17.99 10.49
CA ALA A 545 10.56 -17.64 9.20
C ALA A 545 12.08 -17.57 9.28
N VAL A 546 12.79 -18.05 8.26
CA VAL A 546 14.26 -18.09 8.19
C VAL A 546 14.72 -17.61 6.82
N LEU A 547 15.69 -16.70 6.76
CA LEU A 547 16.32 -16.23 5.52
C LEU A 547 17.43 -17.18 5.07
N ALA A 548 17.05 -18.40 4.73
CA ALA A 548 17.94 -19.41 4.18
C ALA A 548 17.18 -20.44 3.35
N THR A 549 17.92 -21.20 2.55
CA THR A 549 17.38 -22.41 1.90
C THR A 549 16.98 -23.44 2.95
N THR A 550 16.07 -24.34 2.58
CA THR A 550 15.62 -25.42 3.45
C THR A 550 16.80 -26.29 3.90
N ASP A 551 17.68 -26.67 2.98
CA ASP A 551 18.87 -27.50 3.29
C ASP A 551 19.80 -26.84 4.32
N LYS A 552 20.12 -25.55 4.15
CA LYS A 552 20.97 -24.81 5.09
C LYS A 552 20.31 -24.72 6.46
N THR A 553 19.00 -24.46 6.49
CA THR A 553 18.21 -24.37 7.72
C THR A 553 18.20 -25.70 8.47
N THR A 554 17.91 -26.80 7.77
CA THR A 554 17.88 -28.16 8.34
C THR A 554 19.24 -28.56 8.90
N TYR A 555 20.32 -28.33 8.16
CA TYR A 555 21.68 -28.62 8.62
C TYR A 555 22.05 -27.85 9.89
N THR A 556 21.71 -26.55 9.94
CA THR A 556 21.96 -25.71 11.12
C THR A 556 21.20 -26.21 12.35
N LEU A 557 19.91 -26.54 12.21
CA LEU A 557 19.10 -27.03 13.32
C LEU A 557 19.60 -28.39 13.83
N GLN A 558 19.96 -29.31 12.92
CA GLN A 558 20.58 -30.59 13.29
C GLN A 558 21.89 -30.40 14.04
N SER A 559 22.76 -29.50 13.57
CA SER A 559 24.04 -29.18 14.21
C SER A 559 23.86 -28.53 15.58
N ALA A 560 22.77 -27.79 15.77
CA ALA A 560 22.40 -27.19 17.05
C ALA A 560 21.68 -28.17 18.00
N GLY A 561 21.33 -29.37 17.54
CA GLY A 561 20.54 -30.34 18.31
C GLY A 561 19.10 -29.91 18.57
N ILE A 562 18.53 -29.06 17.69
CA ILE A 562 17.19 -28.51 17.82
C ILE A 562 16.24 -29.23 16.87
N ASP A 563 15.17 -29.83 17.41
CA ASP A 563 13.99 -30.21 16.63
C ASP A 563 12.98 -29.06 16.69
N PRO A 564 12.76 -28.31 15.60
CA PRO A 564 11.86 -27.16 15.63
C PRO A 564 10.45 -27.56 16.07
N LYS A 565 9.95 -28.76 15.72
CA LYS A 565 8.59 -29.20 16.10
C LYS A 565 8.42 -29.44 17.59
N ALA A 566 9.52 -29.74 18.30
CA ALA A 566 9.54 -29.95 19.75
C ALA A 566 9.91 -28.67 20.53
N SER A 567 10.54 -27.70 19.86
CA SER A 567 10.99 -26.43 20.44
C SER A 567 9.99 -25.30 20.24
N THR A 568 10.07 -24.28 21.10
CA THR A 568 9.31 -23.03 20.90
C THR A 568 9.88 -22.22 19.74
N ARG A 569 9.11 -21.25 19.24
CA ARG A 569 9.58 -20.27 18.26
C ARG A 569 10.82 -19.53 18.76
N ASP A 570 10.82 -19.09 20.02
CA ASP A 570 11.92 -18.34 20.62
C ASP A 570 13.20 -19.17 20.75
N GLU A 571 13.09 -20.43 21.19
CA GLU A 571 14.22 -21.37 21.24
C GLU A 571 14.81 -21.61 19.84
N THR A 572 13.93 -21.81 18.86
CA THR A 572 14.32 -22.05 17.47
C THR A 572 15.02 -20.83 16.86
N VAL A 573 14.46 -19.64 17.08
CA VAL A 573 15.05 -18.38 16.63
C VAL A 573 16.42 -18.17 17.29
N ALA A 574 16.52 -18.29 18.61
CA ALA A 574 17.79 -18.13 19.33
C ALA A 574 18.87 -19.09 18.81
N ALA A 575 18.53 -20.34 18.51
CA ALA A 575 19.44 -21.31 17.92
C ALA A 575 19.91 -20.88 16.53
N LEU A 576 19.01 -20.46 15.66
CA LEU A 576 19.35 -19.99 14.30
C LEU A 576 20.27 -18.75 14.36
N PHE A 577 19.97 -17.79 15.24
CA PHE A 577 20.79 -16.60 15.44
C PHE A 577 22.22 -16.91 15.86
N LYS A 578 22.41 -17.87 16.78
CA LYS A 578 23.73 -18.34 17.24
C LYS A 578 24.59 -18.93 16.11
N HIS A 579 23.94 -19.40 15.05
CA HIS A 579 24.57 -19.96 13.86
C HIS A 579 24.50 -19.03 12.64
N ASP A 580 24.35 -17.72 12.88
CA ASP A 580 24.36 -16.66 11.86
C ASP A 580 23.26 -16.82 10.78
N LEU A 581 22.12 -17.42 11.13
CA LEU A 581 20.91 -17.40 10.31
C LEU A 581 19.91 -16.38 10.88
N ALA A 582 19.50 -15.43 10.04
CA ALA A 582 18.46 -14.48 10.38
C ALA A 582 17.10 -15.18 10.36
N ALA A 583 16.33 -15.03 11.43
CA ALA A 583 15.05 -15.66 11.61
C ALA A 583 14.11 -14.79 12.42
N ALA A 584 12.81 -15.04 12.33
CA ALA A 584 11.82 -14.35 13.15
C ALA A 584 10.59 -15.22 13.39
N PRO A 585 9.92 -15.10 14.56
CA PRO A 585 8.62 -15.74 14.74
C PRO A 585 7.61 -15.16 13.74
N VAL A 586 6.83 -16.03 13.12
CA VAL A 586 5.63 -15.61 12.38
C VAL A 586 4.58 -15.29 13.42
N ARG A 587 4.21 -14.01 13.52
CA ARG A 587 3.25 -13.53 14.52
C ARG A 587 1.83 -13.65 14.00
N SER A 588 0.94 -14.10 14.87
CA SER A 588 -0.50 -14.12 14.64
C SER A 588 -1.08 -12.71 14.69
N VAL A 589 -2.25 -12.52 14.06
CA VAL A 589 -2.98 -11.25 14.12
C VAL A 589 -3.37 -10.89 15.57
N ASP A 590 -3.63 -11.90 16.40
CA ASP A 590 -3.94 -11.71 17.81
C ASP A 590 -2.73 -11.13 18.58
N GLU A 591 -1.54 -11.70 18.37
CA GLU A 591 -0.30 -11.18 18.93
C GLU A 591 -0.08 -9.72 18.50
N ILE A 592 -0.41 -9.33 17.26
CA ILE A 592 -0.34 -7.91 16.84
C ILE A 592 -1.34 -7.05 17.62
N GLY A 593 -2.58 -7.52 17.77
CA GLY A 593 -3.67 -6.78 18.42
C GLY A 593 -3.54 -6.59 19.94
N VAL A 594 -2.87 -7.53 20.63
CA VAL A 594 -2.60 -7.45 22.08
C VAL A 594 -1.25 -6.86 22.46
N SER A 595 -0.25 -6.91 21.58
CA SER A 595 1.14 -6.60 21.95
C SER A 595 1.42 -5.14 22.32
N ASP A 596 2.63 -4.93 22.85
CA ASP A 596 3.40 -3.68 23.06
C ASP A 596 3.32 -2.65 21.92
N GLN A 597 2.70 -2.99 20.78
CA GLN A 597 2.39 -2.07 19.68
C GLN A 597 1.32 -1.03 20.02
N ARG A 598 0.54 -1.23 21.10
CA ARG A 598 -0.24 -0.17 21.74
C ARG A 598 0.67 0.90 22.37
N ASP A 599 1.81 0.49 22.90
CA ASP A 599 2.81 1.37 23.52
C ASP A 599 3.72 1.99 22.45
N ASN A 600 3.99 1.27 21.35
CA ASN A 600 4.69 1.80 20.18
C ASN A 600 3.78 2.60 19.21
N GLY A 601 2.53 2.87 19.60
CA GLY A 601 1.67 3.82 18.90
C GLY A 601 1.28 3.47 17.47
N PHE A 602 1.07 2.19 17.12
CA PHE A 602 0.48 1.81 15.82
C PHE A 602 -1.03 1.56 15.89
N ILE A 603 -1.54 1.17 17.06
CA ILE A 603 -2.96 0.98 17.32
C ILE A 603 -3.34 1.79 18.56
N ARG A 604 -4.26 2.74 18.41
CA ARG A 604 -4.78 3.55 19.51
C ARG A 604 -6.21 3.16 19.82
N MET A 605 -6.47 2.88 21.10
CA MET A 605 -7.84 2.69 21.58
C MET A 605 -8.48 4.05 21.89
N VAL A 606 -9.48 4.44 21.11
CA VAL A 606 -10.14 5.74 21.18
C VAL A 606 -11.54 5.61 21.77
N GLN A 607 -11.83 6.38 22.82
CA GLN A 607 -13.18 6.48 23.37
C GLN A 607 -14.04 7.40 22.50
N ALA A 608 -15.21 6.93 22.06
CA ALA A 608 -16.19 7.71 21.31
C ALA A 608 -17.61 7.36 21.79
N GLY A 609 -18.22 8.26 22.58
CA GLY A 609 -19.43 7.94 23.33
C GLY A 609 -19.17 6.81 24.33
N GLU A 610 -20.03 5.80 24.37
CA GLU A 610 -19.86 4.60 25.20
C GLU A 610 -18.92 3.55 24.58
N ARG A 611 -18.35 3.84 23.39
CA ARG A 611 -17.61 2.86 22.58
C ARG A 611 -16.11 3.08 22.67
N ARG A 612 -15.34 2.00 22.55
CA ARG A 612 -13.88 2.04 22.46
C ARG A 612 -13.41 1.44 21.14
N TRP A 613 -12.90 2.29 20.25
CA TRP A 613 -12.49 1.91 18.90
C TRP A 613 -10.98 1.68 18.81
N PRO A 614 -10.53 0.55 18.23
CA PRO A 614 -9.15 0.34 17.84
C PRO A 614 -8.90 1.02 16.49
N LEU A 615 -8.20 2.16 16.49
CA LEU A 615 -7.89 2.89 15.27
C LEU A 615 -6.40 2.80 14.95
N LEU A 616 -6.08 2.64 13.66
CA LEU A 616 -4.71 2.54 13.17
C LEU A 616 -4.08 3.93 13.07
N GLU A 617 -2.95 4.11 13.74
CA GLU A 617 -2.07 5.28 13.61
C GLU A 617 -1.33 5.27 12.25
N PRO A 618 -0.84 6.42 11.75
CA PRO A 618 -0.02 6.45 10.55
C PRO A 618 1.30 5.69 10.82
N PRO A 619 1.83 4.95 9.84
CA PRO A 619 3.10 4.23 9.98
C PRO A 619 4.33 5.15 9.83
N PHE A 620 4.13 6.46 9.96
CA PHE A 620 5.16 7.48 9.94
C PHE A 620 4.94 8.49 11.06
N ARG A 621 6.01 9.12 11.53
CA ARG A 621 5.99 10.13 12.61
C ARG A 621 6.71 11.38 12.15
N LEU A 622 6.17 12.55 12.51
CA LEU A 622 6.81 13.86 12.32
C LEU A 622 7.12 14.43 13.70
N SER A 623 8.37 14.83 13.97
CA SER A 623 8.77 15.24 15.32
C SER A 623 8.05 16.50 15.83
N ARG A 624 7.48 17.30 14.90
CA ARG A 624 6.64 18.48 15.17
C ARG A 624 5.14 18.23 15.04
N MET A 625 4.70 16.97 14.87
CA MET A 625 3.30 16.54 14.90
C MET A 625 3.19 15.26 15.74
N ARG A 626 3.37 15.39 17.04
CA ARG A 626 3.24 14.29 18.01
C ARG A 626 1.77 14.06 18.39
N ASP A 627 1.00 15.13 18.48
CA ASP A 627 -0.41 15.08 18.87
C ASP A 627 -1.33 15.39 17.70
N TYR A 628 -2.18 14.44 17.36
CA TYR A 628 -3.23 14.59 16.35
C TYR A 628 -4.50 13.87 16.80
N PRO A 629 -5.69 14.39 16.45
CA PRO A 629 -6.94 13.74 16.78
C PRO A 629 -7.03 12.43 15.99
N LEU A 630 -7.56 11.40 16.63
CA LEU A 630 -7.91 10.15 15.97
C LEU A 630 -9.30 9.78 16.45
N ASN A 631 -10.28 9.92 15.57
CA ASN A 631 -11.69 9.70 15.87
C ASN A 631 -12.31 8.74 14.86
N PRO A 632 -13.24 7.87 15.27
CA PRO A 632 -14.03 7.12 14.31
C PRO A 632 -14.86 8.09 13.45
N ILE A 633 -15.14 7.71 12.20
CA ILE A 633 -16.08 8.46 11.36
C ILE A 633 -17.48 8.43 11.98
N GLY A 634 -18.21 9.54 11.84
CA GLY A 634 -19.60 9.63 12.27
C GLY A 634 -20.59 8.80 11.46
N ALA A 635 -21.86 8.89 11.86
CA ALA A 635 -22.98 8.28 11.14
C ALA A 635 -23.06 8.75 9.68
N LEU A 636 -23.70 7.95 8.83
CA LEU A 636 -23.96 8.31 7.43
C LEU A 636 -24.68 9.66 7.36
N GLY A 637 -24.09 10.60 6.62
CA GLY A 637 -24.68 11.92 6.42
C GLY A 637 -24.70 12.81 7.66
N ALA A 638 -23.91 12.51 8.69
CA ALA A 638 -23.82 13.35 9.89
C ALA A 638 -23.43 14.81 9.59
N ALA A 639 -22.72 15.06 8.50
CA ALA A 639 -22.35 16.40 8.07
C ALA A 639 -23.41 17.08 7.18
N ASN A 640 -24.51 16.42 6.80
CA ASN A 640 -25.54 17.04 5.97
C ASN A 640 -26.16 18.28 6.63
N GLU A 641 -26.23 18.31 7.97
CA GLU A 641 -26.79 19.44 8.72
C GLU A 641 -25.95 20.71 8.56
N ASP A 642 -24.63 20.58 8.44
CA ASP A 642 -23.70 21.70 8.20
C ASP A 642 -23.98 22.42 6.86
N PHE A 643 -24.72 21.77 5.95
CA PHE A 643 -24.99 22.27 4.59
C PHE A 643 -26.47 22.41 4.27
N ARG A 644 -27.37 22.20 5.25
CA ARG A 644 -28.78 22.59 5.08
C ARG A 644 -28.81 24.11 4.96
N ARG A 645 -29.35 24.62 3.85
CA ARG A 645 -29.65 26.05 3.74
C ARG A 645 -30.60 26.38 4.89
N THR A 646 -30.21 27.29 5.77
CA THR A 646 -31.19 27.97 6.62
C THR A 646 -32.14 28.68 5.67
N GLU A 647 -33.37 28.18 5.55
CA GLU A 647 -34.46 28.97 4.97
C GLU A 647 -34.66 30.16 5.90
N SER A 648 -34.09 31.30 5.51
CA SER A 648 -34.34 32.61 6.12
C SER A 648 -34.87 33.54 5.06
#